data_AF-A0A7Y4R780-F1
#
_entry.id   AF-A0A7Y4R780-F1
#
_cell.length_a   1.000
_cell.length_b   1.000
_cell.length_c   1.000
_cell.angle_alpha   90.00
_cell.angle_beta   90.00
_cell.angle_gamma   90.00
#
_symmetry.space_group_name_H-M   'P 1'
#
loop_
_entity.id
_entity.type
_entity.pdbx_description
1 polymer ?
#
loop_
_entity_poly.entity_id
_entity_poly.type
_entity_poly.pdbx_seq_one_letter_code
_entity_poly.pdbx_strand_id
1 'polypeptide(L)'
;MNGSRLALWRNTTTLVGAVILAGAVLFIVSFLFFDILSPTPSPYLGLFTYLILPGGAVIGGMMIVIGLLAARRRLRRDHGDESRAEFYPRIDLNNRRHRRALATVGIATAVALPVIGLLSYEGYHYTDSNEFCGLVCHTVMTPQYTAYLQSPHARVSCAECHIGAGASWYVKSKLSGIRQVLAVATDSFPRPIPPAIRELRPATETCRQCHWPSKFYGDQLVHKTYFASDEANSPRHLRMLIRTGGSDPTTGPPSGIHWHMALGFTIEYVAIDDLLQEIPWVRVTDHGTGRKTIYRSDGAGVTDPPPTGIQRTMDCMDCHNRPTHIFRAPDVAANVALNVYPSLRTLPYAKREMVAALTASYPSQDEAIVGVIHRLRRFYQETMPEVWRARHDDVEEIAATTAEIYKSNFFPEMNVSWQTYPDNIGHKLFPGCFRCHEGNHIDERGTAISHNCASCHEFLTPQDGETSSLVAIGEFAHPVPLEGIHATLRCNLCHSGGAAPPATCDGCHENVSALRAGSTVRFQPFKIAADPMAAAVNCDGCHDLSVPLNVATMDATCVDCHEDEADVYGGMLQKWHDELEPSWQTAYDRANSDIRSILDELKGAGMYHNVEAARAVIRGGSGGAATADQNAAVGESSRKQD
;
A
#
# COMPACT_ATOMS: atom_id res chain seq x y z
N MET A 1 -67.32 29.34 -36.66
CA MET A 1 -66.11 28.71 -37.24
C MET A 1 -65.22 28.23 -36.09
N ASN A 2 -65.17 26.91 -35.88
CA ASN A 2 -64.38 26.25 -34.85
C ASN A 2 -62.89 26.29 -35.22
N GLY A 3 -62.16 27.31 -34.76
CA GLY A 3 -60.71 27.34 -34.83
C GLY A 3 -60.14 26.31 -33.86
N SER A 4 -59.72 25.16 -34.38
CA SER A 4 -58.97 24.14 -33.64
C SER A 4 -57.70 24.79 -33.07
N ARG A 5 -57.69 25.02 -31.75
CA ARG A 5 -56.46 25.41 -31.04
C ARG A 5 -55.46 24.27 -31.21
N LEU A 6 -54.45 24.46 -32.06
CA LEU A 6 -53.35 23.51 -32.21
C LEU A 6 -52.67 23.33 -30.85
N ALA A 7 -52.85 22.15 -30.29
CA ALA A 7 -52.31 21.74 -29.02
C ALA A 7 -50.78 21.62 -29.12
N LEU A 8 -50.04 22.64 -28.66
CA LEU A 8 -48.57 22.67 -28.61
C LEU A 8 -47.95 21.44 -27.90
N TRP A 9 -48.70 20.80 -27.00
CA TRP A 9 -48.30 19.61 -26.24
C TRP A 9 -48.39 18.29 -27.04
N ARG A 10 -49.06 18.28 -28.20
CA ARG A 10 -49.17 17.10 -29.07
C ARG A 10 -47.99 17.03 -30.05
N ASN A 11 -46.80 16.81 -29.51
CA ASN A 11 -45.62 16.48 -30.32
C ASN A 11 -44.88 15.28 -29.71
N THR A 12 -44.19 14.51 -30.55
CA THR A 12 -43.53 13.25 -30.14
C THR A 12 -42.46 13.49 -29.08
N THR A 13 -41.67 14.56 -29.20
CA THR A 13 -40.62 14.92 -28.22
C THR A 13 -41.20 15.20 -26.82
N THR A 14 -42.30 15.94 -26.73
CA THR A 14 -43.00 16.24 -25.48
C THR A 14 -43.67 15.00 -24.90
N LEU A 15 -44.25 14.12 -25.73
CA LEU A 15 -44.84 12.86 -25.28
C LEU A 15 -43.78 11.90 -24.72
N VAL A 16 -42.66 11.72 -25.44
CA VAL A 16 -41.53 10.90 -24.97
C VAL A 16 -40.96 11.47 -23.68
N GLY A 17 -40.73 12.78 -23.60
CA GLY A 17 -40.27 13.44 -22.38
C GLY A 17 -41.23 13.25 -21.19
N ALA A 18 -42.54 13.31 -21.43
CA ALA A 18 -43.55 13.06 -20.41
C ALA A 18 -43.57 11.61 -19.92
N VAL A 19 -43.42 10.64 -20.82
CA VAL A 19 -43.32 9.21 -20.45
C VAL A 19 -42.06 8.96 -19.62
N ILE A 20 -40.91 9.50 -20.01
CA ILE A 20 -39.65 9.39 -19.27
C ILE A 20 -39.80 10.00 -17.87
N LEU A 21 -40.32 11.23 -17.77
CA LEU A 21 -40.51 11.92 -16.50
C LEU A 21 -41.48 11.15 -15.58
N ALA A 22 -42.63 10.72 -16.11
CA ALA A 22 -43.62 9.98 -15.33
C ALA A 22 -43.10 8.62 -14.87
N GLY A 23 -42.40 7.90 -15.75
CA GLY A 23 -41.74 6.63 -15.41
C GLY A 23 -40.68 6.81 -14.35
N ALA A 24 -39.79 7.81 -14.49
CA ALA A 24 -38.76 8.12 -13.51
C ALA A 24 -39.35 8.41 -12.13
N VAL A 25 -40.40 9.26 -12.05
CA VAL A 25 -41.07 9.55 -10.78
C VAL A 25 -41.72 8.29 -10.18
N LEU A 26 -42.38 7.46 -10.99
CA LEU A 26 -42.99 6.22 -10.53
C LEU A 26 -41.95 5.27 -9.94
N PHE A 27 -40.82 5.07 -10.62
CA PHE A 27 -39.75 4.20 -10.13
C PHE A 27 -39.05 4.78 -8.91
N ILE A 28 -38.83 6.10 -8.83
CA ILE A 28 -38.28 6.75 -7.62
C ILE A 28 -39.19 6.46 -6.42
N VAL A 29 -40.50 6.68 -6.57
CA VAL A 29 -41.46 6.43 -5.47
C VAL A 29 -41.47 4.95 -5.08
N SER A 30 -41.43 4.05 -6.07
CA SER A 30 -41.40 2.61 -5.83
C SER A 30 -40.13 2.18 -5.10
N PHE A 31 -38.96 2.70 -5.49
CA PHE A 31 -37.68 2.36 -4.89
C PHE A 31 -37.51 2.94 -3.49
N LEU A 32 -37.97 4.18 -3.25
CA LEU A 32 -38.04 4.73 -1.89
C LEU A 32 -38.91 3.86 -0.98
N PHE A 33 -40.01 3.32 -1.51
CA PHE A 33 -40.86 2.39 -0.76
C PHE A 33 -40.15 1.06 -0.48
N PHE A 34 -39.42 0.50 -1.46
CA PHE A 34 -38.60 -0.70 -1.25
C PHE A 34 -37.46 -0.47 -0.24
N ASP A 35 -36.84 0.70 -0.27
CA ASP A 35 -35.74 1.05 0.63
C ASP A 35 -36.19 1.07 2.09
N ILE A 36 -37.38 1.63 2.37
CA ILE A 36 -37.98 1.65 3.71
C ILE A 36 -38.36 0.24 4.21
N LEU A 37 -38.79 -0.65 3.31
CA LEU A 37 -39.27 -1.98 3.67
C LEU A 37 -38.16 -3.03 3.72
N SER A 38 -37.02 -2.79 3.07
CA SER A 38 -35.92 -3.74 2.98
C SER A 38 -34.98 -3.58 4.18
N PRO A 39 -34.74 -4.62 4.98
CA PRO A 39 -33.79 -4.55 6.10
C PRO A 39 -32.34 -4.31 5.67
N THR A 40 -31.97 -4.72 4.45
CA THR A 40 -30.62 -4.60 3.89
C THR A 40 -30.71 -4.29 2.39
N PRO A 41 -30.98 -3.03 2.00
CA PRO A 41 -31.07 -2.66 0.59
C PRO A 41 -29.71 -2.82 -0.11
N SER A 42 -29.75 -3.24 -1.39
CA SER A 42 -28.53 -3.32 -2.22
C SER A 42 -27.91 -1.93 -2.38
N PRO A 43 -26.56 -1.79 -2.34
CA PRO A 43 -25.90 -0.52 -2.62
C PRO A 43 -26.36 0.12 -3.93
N TYR A 44 -26.65 -0.69 -4.96
CA TYR A 44 -27.11 -0.19 -6.26
C TYR A 44 -28.49 0.46 -6.22
N LEU A 45 -29.34 0.16 -5.22
CA LEU A 45 -30.66 0.77 -5.10
C LEU A 45 -30.54 2.30 -4.95
N GLY A 46 -29.57 2.77 -4.16
CA GLY A 46 -29.28 4.19 -4.00
C GLY A 46 -28.79 4.85 -5.28
N LEU A 47 -27.96 4.16 -6.08
CA LEU A 47 -27.48 4.65 -7.38
C LEU A 47 -28.66 4.95 -8.32
N PHE A 48 -29.60 4.02 -8.44
CA PHE A 48 -30.76 4.21 -9.31
C PHE A 48 -31.71 5.28 -8.76
N THR A 49 -32.00 5.24 -7.45
CA THR A 49 -32.98 6.11 -6.79
C THR A 49 -32.55 7.56 -6.75
N TYR A 50 -31.27 7.82 -6.44
CA TYR A 50 -30.79 9.18 -6.18
C TYR A 50 -29.98 9.81 -7.32
N LEU A 51 -29.47 9.04 -8.28
CA LEU A 51 -28.70 9.58 -9.41
C LEU A 51 -29.38 9.33 -10.77
N ILE A 52 -29.58 8.05 -11.14
CA ILE A 52 -30.00 7.70 -12.50
C ILE A 52 -31.44 8.17 -12.79
N LEU A 53 -32.39 7.85 -11.92
CA LEU A 53 -33.79 8.21 -12.14
C LEU A 53 -34.04 9.72 -12.03
N PRO A 54 -33.47 10.46 -11.05
CA PRO A 54 -33.54 11.92 -11.05
C PRO A 54 -32.92 12.55 -12.30
N GLY A 55 -31.77 12.05 -12.77
CA GLY A 55 -31.18 12.46 -14.05
C GLY A 55 -32.12 12.23 -15.24
N GLY A 56 -32.76 11.06 -15.29
CA GLY A 56 -33.79 10.73 -16.27
C GLY A 56 -35.01 11.67 -16.20
N ALA A 57 -35.48 12.01 -15.01
CA ALA A 57 -36.57 12.96 -14.79
C ALA A 57 -36.21 14.36 -15.33
N VAL A 58 -34.98 14.83 -15.06
CA VAL A 58 -34.47 16.10 -15.60
C VAL A 58 -34.41 16.07 -17.13
N ILE A 59 -33.87 15.01 -17.73
CA ILE A 59 -33.82 14.84 -19.19
C ILE A 59 -35.24 14.85 -19.78
N GLY A 60 -36.18 14.10 -19.18
CA GLY A 60 -37.59 14.10 -19.58
C GLY A 60 -38.22 15.49 -19.52
N GLY A 61 -37.96 16.24 -18.45
CA GLY A 61 -38.36 17.64 -18.30
C GLY A 61 -37.77 18.56 -19.38
N MET A 62 -36.47 18.44 -19.67
CA MET A 62 -35.82 19.19 -20.75
C MET A 62 -36.43 18.86 -22.11
N MET A 63 -36.72 17.59 -22.40
CA MET A 63 -37.38 17.17 -23.63
C MET A 63 -38.77 17.76 -23.78
N ILE A 64 -39.55 17.86 -22.69
CA ILE A 64 -40.85 18.55 -22.70
C ILE A 64 -40.68 20.01 -23.12
N VAL A 65 -39.74 20.74 -22.50
CA VAL A 65 -39.46 22.15 -22.81
C VAL A 65 -38.99 22.31 -24.25
N ILE A 66 -38.03 21.49 -24.70
CA ILE A 66 -37.51 21.51 -26.07
C ILE A 66 -38.63 21.21 -27.07
N GLY A 67 -39.45 20.20 -26.83
CA GLY A 67 -40.58 19.83 -27.68
C GLY A 67 -41.59 20.97 -27.81
N LEU A 68 -41.92 21.65 -26.70
CA LEU A 68 -42.80 22.82 -26.71
C LEU A 68 -42.19 24.00 -27.49
N LEU A 69 -40.90 24.30 -27.31
CA LEU A 69 -40.19 25.35 -28.03
C LEU A 69 -40.07 25.04 -29.54
N ALA A 70 -39.83 23.77 -29.89
CA ALA A 70 -39.72 23.31 -31.27
C ALA A 70 -41.07 23.34 -31.98
N ALA A 71 -42.13 22.83 -31.34
CA ALA A 71 -43.51 22.92 -31.85
C ALA A 71 -43.91 24.39 -32.08
N ARG A 72 -43.50 25.29 -31.18
CA ARG A 72 -43.73 26.73 -31.29
C ARG A 72 -42.94 27.38 -32.43
N ARG A 73 -41.67 27.02 -32.63
CA ARG A 73 -40.85 27.50 -33.77
C ARG A 73 -41.42 27.01 -35.11
N ARG A 74 -41.92 25.78 -35.16
CA ARG A 74 -42.56 25.19 -36.35
C ARG A 74 -43.84 25.95 -36.72
N LEU A 75 -44.73 26.19 -35.76
CA LEU A 75 -45.95 26.97 -35.99
C LEU A 75 -45.67 28.39 -36.48
N ARG A 76 -44.60 29.04 -35.99
CA ARG A 76 -44.17 30.36 -36.45
C ARG A 76 -43.62 30.34 -37.88
N ARG A 77 -42.91 29.27 -38.28
CA ARG A 77 -42.44 29.08 -39.66
C ARG A 77 -43.60 28.84 -40.62
N ASP A 78 -44.58 28.04 -40.21
CA ASP A 78 -45.66 27.56 -41.09
C ASP A 78 -46.81 28.57 -41.23
N HIS A 79 -47.02 29.48 -40.26
CA HIS A 79 -48.18 30.37 -40.22
C HIS A 79 -47.87 31.87 -40.00
N GLY A 80 -46.60 32.28 -39.91
CA GLY A 80 -46.23 33.69 -39.68
C GLY A 80 -46.79 34.29 -38.38
N ASP A 81 -46.85 35.63 -38.30
CA ASP A 81 -47.33 36.39 -37.12
C ASP A 81 -48.87 36.32 -36.93
N GLU A 82 -49.59 35.69 -37.86
CA GLU A 82 -51.04 35.45 -37.76
C GLU A 82 -51.41 34.22 -36.91
N SER A 83 -50.41 33.45 -36.46
CA SER A 83 -50.66 32.37 -35.51
C SER A 83 -51.21 32.94 -34.20
N ARG A 84 -52.48 32.64 -33.88
CA ARG A 84 -53.15 32.97 -32.59
C ARG A 84 -52.51 32.26 -31.37
N ALA A 85 -51.26 31.81 -31.48
CA ALA A 85 -50.46 31.33 -30.38
C ALA A 85 -49.91 32.55 -29.64
N GLU A 86 -50.64 33.01 -28.62
CA GLU A 86 -50.23 34.14 -27.78
C GLU A 86 -48.77 33.97 -27.32
N PHE A 87 -47.95 35.01 -27.52
CA PHE A 87 -46.49 34.98 -27.40
C PHE A 87 -46.00 34.80 -25.95
N TYR A 88 -46.83 35.15 -24.96
CA TYR A 88 -46.56 34.92 -23.54
C TYR A 88 -47.82 34.34 -22.88
N PRO A 89 -47.70 33.50 -21.84
CA PRO A 89 -48.85 33.06 -21.07
C PRO A 89 -49.61 34.28 -20.54
N ARG A 90 -50.85 34.50 -21.01
CA ARG A 90 -51.73 35.52 -20.45
C ARG A 90 -52.31 35.02 -19.14
N ILE A 91 -51.73 35.46 -18.03
CA ILE A 91 -52.22 35.15 -16.69
C ILE A 91 -53.36 36.13 -16.36
N ASP A 92 -54.59 35.71 -16.63
CA ASP A 92 -55.80 36.43 -16.21
C ASP A 92 -56.44 35.73 -15.00
N LEU A 93 -56.26 36.30 -13.80
CA LEU A 93 -56.77 35.76 -12.53
C LEU A 93 -58.31 35.84 -12.40
N ASN A 94 -58.99 36.60 -13.26
CA ASN A 94 -60.45 36.60 -13.32
C ASN A 94 -61.00 35.33 -13.98
N ASN A 95 -60.20 34.67 -14.81
CA ASN A 95 -60.59 33.42 -15.47
C ASN A 95 -60.41 32.20 -14.55
N ARG A 96 -61.49 31.45 -14.31
CA ARG A 96 -61.49 30.22 -13.48
C ARG A 96 -60.50 29.15 -13.97
N ARG A 97 -60.26 29.06 -15.29
CA ARG A 97 -59.29 28.10 -15.86
C ARG A 97 -57.85 28.49 -15.54
N HIS A 98 -57.51 29.78 -15.63
CA HIS A 98 -56.19 30.28 -15.27
C HIS A 98 -55.93 30.16 -13.77
N ARG A 99 -56.92 30.47 -12.91
CA ARG A 99 -56.79 30.23 -11.46
C ARG A 99 -56.53 28.77 -11.12
N ARG A 100 -57.25 27.83 -11.74
CA ARG A 100 -57.02 26.39 -11.54
C ARG A 100 -55.65 25.96 -12.04
N ALA A 101 -55.26 26.38 -13.23
CA ALA A 101 -53.94 26.04 -13.78
C ALA A 101 -52.80 26.61 -12.92
N LEU A 102 -52.91 27.86 -12.48
CA LEU A 102 -51.94 28.50 -11.58
C LEU A 102 -51.91 27.82 -10.22
N ALA A 103 -53.05 27.44 -9.66
CA ALA A 103 -53.12 26.68 -8.41
C ALA A 103 -52.49 25.29 -8.56
N THR A 104 -52.75 24.58 -9.65
CA THR A 104 -52.15 23.26 -9.93
C THR A 104 -50.64 23.35 -10.10
N VAL A 105 -50.15 24.32 -10.88
CA VAL A 105 -48.70 24.55 -11.03
C VAL A 105 -48.09 24.97 -9.71
N GLY A 106 -48.71 25.89 -8.97
CA GLY A 106 -48.25 26.35 -7.67
C GLY A 106 -48.15 25.22 -6.65
N ILE A 107 -49.17 24.36 -6.53
CA ILE A 107 -49.16 23.18 -5.67
C ILE A 107 -48.12 22.17 -6.14
N ALA A 108 -48.05 21.88 -7.44
CA ALA A 108 -47.07 20.94 -7.98
C ALA A 108 -45.64 21.42 -7.73
N THR A 109 -45.33 22.70 -7.91
CA THR A 109 -44.03 23.30 -7.60
C THR A 109 -43.76 23.30 -6.10
N ALA A 110 -44.75 23.63 -5.26
CA ALA A 110 -44.61 23.61 -3.81
C ALA A 110 -44.32 22.21 -3.26
N VAL A 111 -44.79 21.15 -3.92
CA VAL A 111 -44.47 19.75 -3.57
C VAL A 111 -43.16 19.31 -4.22
N ALA A 112 -42.92 19.65 -5.49
CA ALA A 112 -41.74 19.19 -6.23
C ALA A 112 -40.44 19.79 -5.69
N LEU A 113 -40.44 21.05 -5.26
CA LEU A 113 -39.22 21.70 -4.75
C LEU A 113 -38.64 20.99 -3.50
N PRO A 114 -39.42 20.71 -2.44
CA PRO A 114 -38.96 19.91 -1.31
C PRO A 114 -38.51 18.50 -1.72
N VAL A 115 -39.23 17.83 -2.62
CA VAL A 115 -38.88 16.48 -3.08
C VAL A 115 -37.56 16.48 -3.83
N ILE A 116 -37.35 17.44 -4.74
CA ILE A 116 -36.09 17.60 -5.46
C ILE A 116 -34.97 17.92 -4.45
N GLY A 117 -35.21 18.81 -3.50
CA GLY A 117 -34.26 19.14 -2.44
C GLY A 117 -33.84 17.92 -1.63
N LEU A 118 -34.81 17.12 -1.18
CA LEU A 118 -34.57 15.87 -0.44
C LEU A 118 -33.81 14.86 -1.29
N LEU A 119 -34.24 14.59 -2.53
CA LEU A 119 -33.56 13.64 -3.43
C LEU A 119 -32.13 14.09 -3.75
N SER A 120 -31.90 15.39 -3.88
CA SER A 120 -30.56 15.94 -4.14
C SER A 120 -29.67 15.84 -2.91
N TYR A 121 -30.23 16.06 -1.72
CA TYR A 121 -29.55 15.89 -0.44
C TYR A 121 -29.18 14.44 -0.17
N GLU A 122 -30.13 13.51 -0.32
CA GLU A 122 -29.88 12.07 -0.19
C GLU A 122 -28.90 11.58 -1.27
N GLY A 123 -29.02 12.08 -2.50
CA GLY A 123 -28.05 11.78 -3.56
C GLY A 123 -26.64 12.26 -3.24
N TYR A 124 -26.50 13.46 -2.66
CA TYR A 124 -25.23 13.96 -2.17
C TYR A 124 -24.64 13.00 -1.12
N HIS A 125 -25.39 12.68 -0.06
CA HIS A 125 -24.94 11.79 1.02
C HIS A 125 -24.62 10.38 0.53
N TYR A 126 -25.44 9.84 -0.37
CA TYR A 126 -25.19 8.54 -0.99
C TYR A 126 -23.86 8.54 -1.75
N THR A 127 -23.55 9.57 -2.54
CA THR A 127 -22.29 9.62 -3.29
C THR A 127 -21.03 9.84 -2.46
N ASP A 128 -21.17 10.18 -1.19
CA ASP A 128 -20.08 10.34 -0.23
C ASP A 128 -20.06 9.18 0.81
N SER A 129 -20.95 8.18 0.64
CA SER A 129 -21.03 6.99 1.49
C SER A 129 -19.92 5.98 1.20
N ASN A 130 -19.62 5.13 2.19
CA ASN A 130 -18.61 4.08 2.04
C ASN A 130 -19.04 3.01 1.03
N GLU A 131 -20.33 2.70 1.00
CA GLU A 131 -20.94 1.75 0.08
C GLU A 131 -20.80 2.24 -1.35
N PHE A 132 -21.11 3.51 -1.63
CA PHE A 132 -20.92 4.07 -2.96
C PHE A 132 -19.45 4.11 -3.34
N CYS A 133 -18.57 4.62 -2.46
CA CYS A 133 -17.15 4.72 -2.75
C CYS A 133 -16.52 3.33 -3.01
N GLY A 134 -16.74 2.36 -2.12
CA GLY A 134 -16.06 1.06 -2.14
C GLY A 134 -16.71 0.01 -3.05
N LEU A 135 -18.03 0.02 -3.20
CA LEU A 135 -18.76 -1.04 -3.91
C LEU A 135 -19.27 -0.62 -5.30
N VAL A 136 -19.40 0.69 -5.55
CA VAL A 136 -19.97 1.21 -6.80
C VAL A 136 -18.94 1.98 -7.61
N CYS A 137 -18.27 2.97 -7.01
CA CYS A 137 -17.39 3.90 -7.71
C CYS A 137 -15.97 3.36 -7.87
N HIS A 138 -15.41 2.70 -6.84
CA HIS A 138 -14.06 2.14 -6.86
C HIS A 138 -14.05 0.63 -6.65
N THR A 139 -14.71 -0.13 -7.53
CA THR A 139 -14.63 -1.60 -7.53
C THR A 139 -13.18 -2.10 -7.66
N VAL A 140 -12.35 -1.37 -8.40
CA VAL A 140 -10.89 -1.64 -8.54
C VAL A 140 -10.10 -1.39 -7.25
N MET A 141 -10.69 -0.71 -6.25
CA MET A 141 -10.11 -0.52 -4.92
C MET A 141 -10.60 -1.58 -3.92
N THR A 142 -11.05 -2.74 -4.40
CA THR A 142 -11.38 -3.90 -3.56
C THR A 142 -10.30 -4.20 -2.51
N PRO A 143 -8.99 -4.11 -2.81
CA PRO A 143 -7.95 -4.28 -1.78
C PRO A 143 -8.11 -3.30 -0.61
N GLN A 144 -8.19 -2.01 -0.91
CA GLN A 144 -8.27 -0.93 0.06
C GLN A 144 -9.58 -0.98 0.85
N TYR A 145 -10.70 -1.29 0.19
CA TYR A 145 -12.00 -1.43 0.83
C TYR A 145 -12.04 -2.64 1.78
N THR A 146 -11.52 -3.80 1.36
CA THR A 146 -11.45 -4.99 2.20
C THR A 146 -10.62 -4.75 3.46
N ALA A 147 -9.46 -4.10 3.31
CA ALA A 147 -8.62 -3.74 4.45
C ALA A 147 -9.27 -2.68 5.36
N TYR A 148 -9.97 -1.70 4.77
CA TYR A 148 -10.71 -0.65 5.51
C TYR A 148 -11.72 -1.26 6.50
N LEU A 149 -12.49 -2.26 6.07
CA LEU A 149 -13.53 -2.91 6.88
C LEU A 149 -12.99 -3.56 8.15
N GLN A 150 -11.70 -3.94 8.16
CA GLN A 150 -11.04 -4.59 9.29
C GLN A 150 -10.09 -3.65 10.06
N SER A 151 -10.23 -2.33 9.84
CA SER A 151 -9.35 -1.33 10.41
C SER A 151 -9.96 -0.60 11.61
N PRO A 152 -9.14 0.08 12.44
CA PRO A 152 -9.64 0.97 13.50
C PRO A 152 -10.55 2.10 12.99
N HIS A 153 -10.50 2.39 11.68
CA HIS A 153 -11.27 3.45 11.03
C HIS A 153 -12.44 2.92 10.20
N ALA A 154 -12.85 1.66 10.36
CA ALA A 154 -13.97 1.04 9.62
C ALA A 154 -15.34 1.72 9.81
N ARG A 155 -15.42 2.74 10.69
CA ARG A 155 -16.62 3.56 10.94
C ARG A 155 -16.45 5.03 10.54
N VAL A 156 -15.29 5.42 10.03
CA VAL A 156 -15.03 6.76 9.48
C VAL A 156 -15.34 6.72 7.99
N SER A 157 -16.05 7.72 7.45
CA SER A 157 -16.40 7.70 6.04
C SER A 157 -15.17 7.91 5.13
N CYS A 158 -15.15 7.28 3.95
CA CYS A 158 -14.12 7.50 2.94
C CYS A 158 -14.00 8.99 2.61
N ALA A 159 -15.14 9.69 2.53
CA ALA A 159 -15.21 11.11 2.18
C ALA A 159 -14.52 12.03 3.21
N GLU A 160 -14.55 11.70 4.51
CA GLU A 160 -13.86 12.48 5.56
C GLU A 160 -12.34 12.54 5.34
N CYS A 161 -11.75 11.46 4.85
CA CYS A 161 -10.32 11.37 4.57
C CYS A 161 -9.95 11.81 3.13
N HIS A 162 -10.72 11.40 2.12
CA HIS A 162 -10.33 11.52 0.70
C HIS A 162 -10.95 12.69 -0.06
N ILE A 163 -12.13 13.17 0.36
CA ILE A 163 -12.84 14.24 -0.36
C ILE A 163 -12.70 15.56 0.39
N GLY A 164 -13.07 15.55 1.67
CA GLY A 164 -13.10 16.72 2.53
C GLY A 164 -14.39 17.53 2.49
N ALA A 165 -14.62 18.30 3.55
CA ALA A 165 -15.82 19.09 3.71
C ALA A 165 -15.82 20.32 2.80
N GLY A 166 -17.01 20.73 2.35
CA GLY A 166 -17.23 21.98 1.63
C GLY A 166 -17.41 21.84 0.12
N ALA A 167 -18.07 22.83 -0.48
CA ALA A 167 -18.49 22.80 -1.87
C ALA A 167 -17.34 22.75 -2.89
N SER A 168 -16.19 23.36 -2.59
CA SER A 168 -15.02 23.37 -3.47
C SER A 168 -14.42 21.97 -3.63
N TRP A 169 -14.24 21.25 -2.53
CA TRP A 169 -13.75 19.88 -2.50
C TRP A 169 -14.74 18.91 -3.12
N TYR A 170 -16.03 19.12 -2.90
CA TYR A 170 -17.07 18.36 -3.60
C TYR A 170 -16.94 18.50 -5.12
N VAL A 171 -16.88 19.71 -5.67
CA VAL A 171 -16.75 19.89 -7.13
C VAL A 171 -15.44 19.31 -7.66
N LYS A 172 -14.31 19.56 -6.97
CA LYS A 172 -13.00 19.03 -7.37
C LYS A 172 -12.98 17.50 -7.40
N SER A 173 -13.55 16.85 -6.38
CA SER A 173 -13.60 15.39 -6.30
C SER A 173 -14.46 14.79 -7.42
N LYS A 174 -15.64 15.35 -7.72
CA LYS A 174 -16.49 14.83 -8.80
C LYS A 174 -15.87 15.05 -10.19
N LEU A 175 -15.17 16.17 -10.43
CA LEU A 175 -14.44 16.40 -11.69
C LEU A 175 -13.26 15.42 -11.86
N SER A 176 -12.51 15.16 -10.78
CA SER A 176 -11.46 14.12 -10.78
C SER A 176 -12.05 12.73 -11.00
N GLY A 177 -13.18 12.44 -10.34
CA GLY A 177 -13.91 11.18 -10.44
C GLY A 177 -14.32 10.83 -11.87
N ILE A 178 -14.68 11.80 -12.71
CA ILE A 178 -14.99 11.54 -14.13
C ILE A 178 -13.79 10.91 -14.87
N ARG A 179 -12.58 11.41 -14.62
CA ARG A 179 -11.36 10.85 -15.24
C ARG A 179 -11.08 9.44 -14.72
N GLN A 180 -11.30 9.19 -13.44
CA GLN A 180 -11.11 7.87 -12.83
C GLN A 180 -12.13 6.86 -13.36
N VAL A 181 -13.40 7.24 -13.49
CA VAL A 181 -14.44 6.39 -14.09
C VAL A 181 -14.08 6.04 -15.53
N LEU A 182 -13.57 7.00 -16.31
CA LEU A 182 -13.08 6.73 -17.67
C LEU A 182 -11.91 5.75 -17.65
N ALA A 183 -10.92 5.95 -16.78
CA ALA A 183 -9.76 5.05 -16.66
C ALA A 183 -10.18 3.63 -16.27
N VAL A 184 -11.17 3.46 -15.38
CA VAL A 184 -11.75 2.16 -15.03
C VAL A 184 -12.50 1.56 -16.23
N ALA A 185 -13.31 2.35 -16.94
CA ALA A 185 -14.08 1.88 -18.09
C ALA A 185 -13.19 1.47 -19.28
N THR A 186 -12.02 2.09 -19.44
CA THR A 186 -11.04 1.75 -20.48
C THR A 186 -9.90 0.85 -20.00
N ASP A 187 -9.95 0.40 -18.75
CA ASP A 187 -8.91 -0.39 -18.07
C ASP A 187 -7.49 0.20 -18.21
N SER A 188 -7.38 1.53 -18.20
CA SER A 188 -6.12 2.25 -18.49
C SER A 188 -5.40 2.71 -17.22
N PHE A 189 -5.52 1.96 -16.12
CA PHE A 189 -4.94 2.31 -14.82
C PHE A 189 -3.86 1.30 -14.38
N PRO A 190 -2.84 1.76 -13.63
CA PRO A 190 -1.75 0.90 -13.16
C PRO A 190 -2.23 -0.12 -12.10
N ARG A 191 -1.59 -1.30 -12.11
CA ARG A 191 -1.75 -2.35 -11.11
C ARG A 191 -0.37 -2.68 -10.53
N PRO A 192 -0.09 -2.40 -9.25
CA PRO A 192 -0.99 -1.82 -8.25
C PRO A 192 -1.26 -0.33 -8.48
N ILE A 193 -2.36 0.18 -7.92
CA ILE A 193 -2.68 1.60 -7.97
C ILE A 193 -1.69 2.37 -7.07
N PRO A 194 -0.97 3.40 -7.56
CA PRO A 194 0.00 4.14 -6.76
C PRO A 194 -0.62 4.75 -5.49
N PRO A 195 0.15 4.84 -4.38
CA PRO A 195 -0.35 5.42 -3.14
C PRO A 195 -0.66 6.91 -3.31
N ALA A 196 -1.81 7.34 -2.77
CA ALA A 196 -2.30 8.71 -2.91
C ALA A 196 -1.59 9.75 -2.01
N ILE A 197 -0.43 9.44 -1.42
CA ILE A 197 0.19 10.26 -0.36
C ILE A 197 0.53 11.70 -0.79
N ARG A 198 0.65 11.93 -2.11
CA ARG A 198 0.85 13.27 -2.71
C ARG A 198 -0.41 14.13 -2.74
N GLU A 199 -1.58 13.49 -2.80
CA GLU A 199 -2.87 14.15 -3.01
C GLU A 199 -3.76 14.09 -1.75
N LEU A 200 -3.31 13.41 -0.70
CA LEU A 200 -4.01 13.38 0.58
C LEU A 200 -4.08 14.78 1.18
N ARG A 201 -5.25 15.07 1.76
CA ARG A 201 -5.50 16.33 2.46
C ARG A 201 -4.59 16.42 3.70
N PRO A 202 -4.14 17.64 4.08
CA PRO A 202 -3.27 17.82 5.23
C PRO A 202 -3.85 17.18 6.49
N ALA A 203 -2.99 16.57 7.33
CA ALA A 203 -3.43 15.91 8.56
C ALA A 203 -4.24 16.82 9.50
N THR A 204 -4.08 18.15 9.40
CA THR A 204 -4.88 19.15 10.13
C THR A 204 -6.36 19.12 9.79
N GLU A 205 -6.72 18.78 8.55
CA GLU A 205 -8.10 18.77 8.08
C GLU A 205 -8.72 17.37 8.01
N THR A 206 -7.93 16.34 8.31
CA THR A 206 -8.34 14.93 8.33
C THR A 206 -8.13 14.35 9.73
N CYS A 207 -6.90 13.94 10.06
CA CYS A 207 -6.57 13.24 11.30
C CYS A 207 -6.93 14.06 12.56
N ARG A 208 -6.66 15.38 12.54
CA ARG A 208 -6.86 16.26 13.71
C ARG A 208 -8.31 16.59 14.03
N GLN A 209 -9.26 16.16 13.21
CA GLN A 209 -10.69 16.30 13.52
C GLN A 209 -11.12 15.34 14.63
N CYS A 210 -10.42 14.20 14.77
CA CYS A 210 -10.70 13.18 15.79
C CYS A 210 -9.52 12.92 16.72
N HIS A 211 -8.28 13.07 16.25
CA HIS A 211 -7.06 12.90 17.05
C HIS A 211 -6.54 14.24 17.56
N TRP A 212 -6.03 14.28 18.80
CA TRP A 212 -5.46 15.47 19.40
C TRP A 212 -3.94 15.33 19.53
N PRO A 213 -3.13 15.90 18.61
CA PRO A 213 -1.68 15.73 18.62
C PRO A 213 -0.98 16.42 19.78
N SER A 214 -1.57 17.51 20.30
CA SER A 214 -1.00 18.24 21.42
C SER A 214 -1.09 17.44 22.72
N LYS A 215 -2.10 16.57 22.88
CA LYS A 215 -2.26 15.77 24.10
C LYS A 215 -1.00 14.92 24.36
N PHE A 216 -0.50 14.96 25.58
CA PHE A 216 0.59 14.08 26.00
C PHE A 216 0.05 12.67 26.25
N TYR A 217 0.57 11.69 25.51
CA TYR A 217 0.33 10.28 25.74
C TYR A 217 1.57 9.74 26.46
N GLY A 218 1.40 9.27 27.71
CA GLY A 218 2.49 8.60 28.43
C GLY A 218 2.98 7.35 27.69
N ASP A 219 4.02 6.71 28.21
CA ASP A 219 4.59 5.51 27.61
C ASP A 219 3.54 4.39 27.46
N GLN A 220 3.44 3.82 26.26
CA GLN A 220 2.46 2.79 25.93
C GLN A 220 3.10 1.41 25.94
N LEU A 221 2.55 0.49 26.72
CA LEU A 221 2.98 -0.90 26.70
C LEU A 221 2.51 -1.57 25.40
N VAL A 222 3.46 -2.03 24.61
CA VAL A 222 3.24 -2.87 23.43
C VAL A 222 3.72 -4.27 23.74
N HIS A 223 2.81 -5.24 23.60
CA HIS A 223 3.10 -6.66 23.72
C HIS A 223 2.81 -7.35 22.39
N LYS A 224 3.82 -7.99 21.81
CA LYS A 224 3.69 -8.81 20.60
C LYS A 224 4.07 -10.25 20.92
N THR A 225 3.24 -11.19 20.49
CA THR A 225 3.55 -12.61 20.52
C THR A 225 3.98 -13.06 19.13
N TYR A 226 5.13 -13.71 19.05
CA TYR A 226 5.66 -14.34 17.85
C TYR A 226 5.69 -15.85 18.06
N PHE A 227 5.55 -16.60 16.97
CA PHE A 227 5.79 -18.04 16.96
C PHE A 227 6.89 -18.36 15.95
N ALA A 228 7.81 -19.25 16.32
CA ALA A 228 8.84 -19.74 15.42
C ALA A 228 8.25 -20.67 14.36
N SER A 229 8.95 -20.81 13.23
CA SER A 229 8.59 -21.74 12.15
C SER A 229 9.06 -23.18 12.40
N ASP A 230 9.21 -23.56 13.68
CA ASP A 230 9.60 -24.89 14.13
C ASP A 230 8.37 -25.80 14.32
N GLU A 231 8.61 -27.07 14.66
CA GLU A 231 7.53 -28.05 14.86
C GLU A 231 6.58 -27.62 15.98
N ALA A 232 7.13 -27.10 17.08
CA ALA A 232 6.37 -26.73 18.27
C ALA A 232 5.67 -25.36 18.17
N ASN A 233 5.93 -24.58 17.10
CA ASN A 233 5.52 -23.18 16.99
C ASN A 233 5.94 -22.38 18.23
N SER A 234 7.21 -22.48 18.61
CA SER A 234 7.72 -22.00 19.90
C SER A 234 7.36 -20.52 20.13
N PRO A 235 6.67 -20.18 21.24
CA PRO A 235 6.21 -18.83 21.50
C PRO A 235 7.36 -17.94 21.98
N ARG A 236 7.37 -16.70 21.50
CA ARG A 236 8.25 -15.64 21.97
C ARG A 236 7.44 -14.37 22.22
N HIS A 237 7.60 -13.79 23.41
CA HIS A 237 6.93 -12.55 23.77
C HIS A 237 7.90 -11.37 23.71
N LEU A 238 7.59 -10.39 22.88
CA LEU A 238 8.26 -9.10 22.86
C LEU A 238 7.41 -8.09 23.63
N ARG A 239 7.97 -7.55 24.71
CA ARG A 239 7.32 -6.53 25.54
C ARG A 239 8.17 -5.29 25.50
N MET A 240 7.56 -4.15 25.20
CA MET A 240 8.26 -2.88 25.12
C MET A 240 7.37 -1.74 25.55
N LEU A 241 7.95 -0.73 26.20
CA LEU A 241 7.32 0.57 26.37
C LEU A 241 7.68 1.43 25.18
N ILE A 242 6.68 1.84 24.40
CA ILE A 242 6.85 2.85 23.37
C ILE A 242 6.67 4.22 24.02
N ARG A 243 7.68 5.08 23.89
CA ARG A 243 7.63 6.48 24.28
C ARG A 243 6.78 7.26 23.29
N THR A 244 5.46 7.16 23.43
CA THR A 244 4.53 7.88 22.54
C THR A 244 4.71 9.39 22.71
N GLY A 245 4.75 9.86 23.95
CA GLY A 245 4.96 11.26 24.29
C GLY A 245 3.89 12.18 23.71
N GLY A 246 4.27 13.43 23.46
CA GLY A 246 3.36 14.44 22.93
C GLY A 246 3.96 15.83 23.04
N SER A 247 3.17 16.85 22.71
CA SER A 247 3.69 18.19 22.49
C SER A 247 3.06 19.31 23.31
N ASP A 248 2.21 19.00 24.29
CA ASP A 248 1.65 20.01 25.19
C ASP A 248 2.67 20.40 26.27
N PRO A 249 3.30 21.59 26.17
CA PRO A 249 4.32 22.05 27.09
C PRO A 249 3.79 22.28 28.51
N THR A 250 2.46 22.35 28.68
CA THR A 250 1.82 22.51 30.00
C THR A 250 1.79 21.22 30.81
N THR A 251 1.93 20.07 30.14
CA THR A 251 1.87 18.73 30.76
C THR A 251 3.23 18.05 30.87
N GLY A 252 4.20 18.48 30.06
CA GLY A 252 5.57 17.99 30.10
C GLY A 252 6.40 18.53 28.92
N PRO A 253 7.73 18.38 28.94
CA PRO A 253 8.56 18.73 27.79
C PRO A 253 8.17 17.86 26.58
N PRO A 254 8.15 18.43 25.36
CA PRO A 254 7.96 17.66 24.14
C PRO A 254 8.96 16.48 24.09
N SER A 255 8.45 15.27 23.94
CA SER A 255 9.25 14.05 24.01
C SER A 255 8.57 12.90 23.27
N GLY A 256 9.29 11.78 23.12
CA GLY A 256 8.81 10.58 22.45
C GLY A 256 8.62 10.76 20.94
N ILE A 257 8.03 9.75 20.31
CA ILE A 257 7.83 9.74 18.84
C ILE A 257 6.86 10.83 18.37
N HIS A 258 5.94 11.31 19.20
CA HIS A 258 5.05 12.42 18.87
C HIS A 258 5.71 13.80 19.02
N TRP A 259 6.98 13.89 19.42
CA TRP A 259 7.74 15.13 19.36
C TRP A 259 7.73 15.76 17.95
N HIS A 260 7.66 14.93 16.90
CA HIS A 260 7.51 15.39 15.51
C HIS A 260 6.26 16.26 15.26
N MET A 261 5.25 16.12 16.11
CA MET A 261 4.03 16.92 16.07
C MET A 261 4.08 18.13 17.01
N ALA A 262 5.27 18.51 17.49
CA ALA A 262 5.41 19.60 18.43
C ALA A 262 5.17 20.96 17.82
N LEU A 263 4.23 21.71 18.41
CA LEU A 263 3.84 23.04 17.92
C LEU A 263 4.99 24.07 17.97
N GLY A 264 6.00 23.83 18.82
CA GLY A 264 7.21 24.65 18.91
C GLY A 264 8.23 24.40 17.79
N PHE A 265 8.03 23.39 16.94
CA PHE A 265 8.96 23.04 15.86
C PHE A 265 8.23 22.86 14.52
N THR A 266 8.92 23.11 13.43
CA THR A 266 8.52 22.66 12.08
C THR A 266 9.62 21.79 11.52
N ILE A 267 9.26 20.60 11.07
CA ILE A 267 10.16 19.65 10.40
C ILE A 267 9.79 19.63 8.92
N GLU A 268 10.75 19.93 8.07
CA GLU A 268 10.62 19.84 6.61
C GLU A 268 11.63 18.83 6.10
N TYR A 269 11.28 18.09 5.06
CA TYR A 269 12.19 17.12 4.46
C TYR A 269 12.02 17.08 2.93
N VAL A 270 13.02 16.55 2.26
CA VAL A 270 12.97 16.24 0.83
C VAL A 270 13.15 14.74 0.65
N ALA A 271 12.19 14.10 -0.01
CA ALA A 271 12.34 12.72 -0.47
C ALA A 271 12.70 12.67 -1.95
N ILE A 272 13.59 11.76 -2.34
CA ILE A 272 14.06 11.62 -3.73
C ILE A 272 13.36 10.49 -4.50
N ASP A 273 12.54 9.71 -3.81
CA ASP A 273 11.73 8.64 -4.39
C ASP A 273 10.23 8.92 -4.30
N ASP A 274 9.47 8.20 -5.11
CA ASP A 274 8.03 8.41 -5.22
C ASP A 274 7.23 7.93 -3.99
N LEU A 275 7.79 6.98 -3.24
CA LEU A 275 7.19 6.34 -2.07
C LEU A 275 7.59 7.02 -0.75
N LEU A 276 8.37 8.10 -0.82
CA LEU A 276 8.87 8.89 0.30
C LEU A 276 9.74 8.08 1.28
N GLN A 277 10.47 7.07 0.79
CA GLN A 277 11.31 6.19 1.59
C GLN A 277 12.75 6.67 1.74
N GLU A 278 13.26 7.45 0.80
CA GLU A 278 14.62 7.97 0.77
C GLU A 278 14.60 9.47 1.06
N ILE A 279 15.03 9.84 2.28
CA ILE A 279 14.96 11.21 2.77
C ILE A 279 16.39 11.72 3.02
N PRO A 280 17.14 12.18 2.01
CA PRO A 280 18.53 12.62 2.21
C PRO A 280 18.67 13.96 2.96
N TRP A 281 17.60 14.73 3.08
CA TRP A 281 17.64 16.09 3.61
C TRP A 281 16.47 16.37 4.56
N VAL A 282 16.79 16.90 5.74
CA VAL A 282 15.83 17.28 6.78
C VAL A 282 16.20 18.66 7.33
N ARG A 283 15.21 19.50 7.58
CA ARG A 283 15.37 20.79 8.25
C ARG A 283 14.40 20.89 9.42
N VAL A 284 14.95 21.23 10.58
CA VAL A 284 14.18 21.52 11.79
C VAL A 284 14.25 23.02 12.05
N THR A 285 13.10 23.67 12.18
CA THR A 285 12.96 25.06 12.58
C THR A 285 12.35 25.11 13.98
N ASP A 286 13.08 25.70 14.93
CA ASP A 286 12.60 25.98 16.29
C ASP A 286 11.91 27.36 16.30
N HIS A 287 10.62 27.40 16.61
CA HIS A 287 9.83 28.64 16.63
C HIS A 287 10.12 29.52 17.86
N GLY A 288 10.63 28.94 18.94
CA GLY A 288 10.98 29.69 20.15
C GLY A 288 12.30 30.46 20.00
N THR A 289 13.30 29.85 19.34
CA THR A 289 14.61 30.48 19.13
C THR A 289 14.81 31.06 17.72
N GLY A 290 13.96 30.68 16.76
CA GLY A 290 14.14 30.99 15.34
C GLY A 290 15.27 30.19 14.66
N ARG A 291 15.94 29.30 15.40
CA ARG A 291 17.08 28.53 14.89
C ARG A 291 16.63 27.49 13.87
N LYS A 292 17.37 27.40 12.77
CA LYS A 292 17.19 26.38 11.74
C LYS A 292 18.40 25.44 11.79
N THR A 293 18.14 24.14 11.85
CA THR A 293 19.17 23.10 11.77
C THR A 293 18.87 22.22 10.58
N ILE A 294 19.85 22.05 9.70
CA ILE A 294 19.76 21.19 8.52
C ILE A 294 20.59 19.94 8.80
N TYR A 295 20.02 18.78 8.51
CA TYR A 295 20.68 17.49 8.57
C TYR A 295 20.68 16.86 7.18
N ARG A 296 21.82 16.32 6.76
CA ARG A 296 22.00 15.69 5.45
C ARG A 296 22.65 14.32 5.56
N SER A 297 22.27 13.41 4.68
CA SER A 297 22.89 12.07 4.55
C SER A 297 23.41 11.80 3.13
N ASP A 298 23.38 12.79 2.25
CA ASP A 298 23.83 12.70 0.85
C ASP A 298 25.30 13.13 0.65
N GLY A 299 26.00 13.45 1.73
CA GLY A 299 27.39 13.91 1.71
C GLY A 299 27.57 15.36 1.22
N ALA A 300 26.50 16.07 0.86
CA ALA A 300 26.57 17.49 0.50
C ALA A 300 26.64 18.39 1.74
N GLY A 301 27.11 19.63 1.56
CA GLY A 301 27.19 20.62 2.61
C GLY A 301 25.82 21.16 3.02
N VAL A 302 25.71 21.66 4.25
CA VAL A 302 24.47 22.26 4.77
C VAL A 302 24.04 23.54 4.02
N THR A 303 24.99 24.24 3.38
CA THR A 303 24.74 25.45 2.58
C THR A 303 24.36 25.14 1.15
N ASP A 304 24.57 23.90 0.70
CA ASP A 304 24.19 23.48 -0.64
C ASP A 304 22.66 23.45 -0.76
N PRO A 305 22.12 23.68 -1.97
CA PRO A 305 20.69 23.58 -2.17
C PRO A 305 20.18 22.19 -1.74
N PRO A 306 18.92 22.09 -1.27
CA PRO A 306 18.27 20.81 -1.07
C PRO A 306 18.29 20.00 -2.37
N PRO A 307 18.38 18.67 -2.30
CA PRO A 307 18.33 17.83 -3.50
C PRO A 307 17.00 18.03 -4.24
N THR A 308 16.98 17.76 -5.53
CA THR A 308 15.73 17.76 -6.31
C THR A 308 14.87 16.59 -5.85
N GLY A 309 13.64 16.89 -5.40
CA GLY A 309 12.73 15.87 -4.90
C GLY A 309 11.41 16.44 -4.40
N ILE A 310 10.66 15.61 -3.69
CA ILE A 310 9.37 15.96 -3.11
C ILE A 310 9.60 16.62 -1.76
N GLN A 311 9.41 17.93 -1.70
CA GLN A 311 9.48 18.69 -0.45
C GLN A 311 8.17 18.58 0.32
N ARG A 312 8.25 18.23 1.61
CA ARG A 312 7.10 18.12 2.51
C ARG A 312 7.39 18.72 3.87
N THR A 313 6.34 19.20 4.53
CA THR A 313 6.34 19.45 5.97
C THR A 313 5.83 18.19 6.65
N MET A 314 6.57 17.71 7.66
CA MET A 314 6.24 16.48 8.37
C MET A 314 4.85 16.57 9.02
N ASP A 315 4.03 15.55 8.79
CA ASP A 315 2.71 15.41 9.40
C ASP A 315 2.43 13.98 9.88
N CYS A 316 1.22 13.75 10.40
CA CYS A 316 0.83 12.46 10.96
C CYS A 316 0.95 11.32 9.95
N MET A 317 0.70 11.58 8.66
CA MET A 317 0.68 10.56 7.62
C MET A 317 2.08 10.17 7.16
N ASP A 318 3.13 10.93 7.48
CA ASP A 318 4.49 10.51 7.13
C ASP A 318 4.94 9.31 7.99
N CYS A 319 4.35 9.15 9.18
CA CYS A 319 4.52 7.97 10.05
C CYS A 319 3.31 7.02 10.02
N HIS A 320 2.08 7.54 10.11
CA HIS A 320 0.82 6.77 10.04
C HIS A 320 0.28 6.75 8.61
N ASN A 321 1.10 6.32 7.66
CA ASN A 321 0.77 6.35 6.23
C ASN A 321 -0.27 5.28 5.81
N ARG A 322 -0.57 4.31 6.70
CA ARG A 322 -1.57 3.25 6.46
C ARG A 322 -2.52 3.07 7.65
N PRO A 323 -3.30 4.09 8.03
CA PRO A 323 -4.13 4.05 9.24
C PRO A 323 -5.39 3.18 9.09
N THR A 324 -5.79 2.89 7.85
CA THR A 324 -7.02 2.14 7.53
C THR A 324 -6.81 1.02 6.52
N HIS A 325 -6.09 1.27 5.43
CA HIS A 325 -5.78 0.23 4.44
C HIS A 325 -4.57 -0.59 4.91
N ILE A 326 -4.75 -1.48 5.89
CA ILE A 326 -3.68 -2.28 6.50
C ILE A 326 -3.62 -3.67 5.82
N PHE A 327 -2.58 -3.92 5.04
CA PHE A 327 -2.26 -5.27 4.53
C PHE A 327 -1.22 -5.90 5.44
N ARG A 328 -1.63 -6.85 6.26
CA ARG A 328 -0.77 -7.52 7.24
C ARG A 328 0.12 -8.53 6.54
N ALA A 329 1.40 -8.52 6.89
CA ALA A 329 2.35 -9.51 6.41
C ALA A 329 1.95 -10.94 6.87
N PRO A 330 2.20 -11.98 6.05
CA PRO A 330 1.93 -13.37 6.37
C PRO A 330 2.43 -13.79 7.76
N ASP A 331 3.67 -13.42 8.11
CA ASP A 331 4.25 -13.68 9.43
C ASP A 331 3.38 -13.07 10.54
N VAL A 332 3.00 -11.81 10.41
CA VAL A 332 2.20 -11.10 11.42
C VAL A 332 0.79 -11.68 11.51
N ALA A 333 0.14 -11.93 10.39
CA ALA A 333 -1.22 -12.47 10.35
C ALA A 333 -1.30 -13.89 10.95
N ALA A 334 -0.33 -14.76 10.62
CA ALA A 334 -0.23 -16.09 11.21
C ALA A 334 0.04 -16.01 12.73
N ASN A 335 0.88 -15.08 13.20
CA ASN A 335 1.09 -14.88 14.64
C ASN A 335 -0.20 -14.47 15.36
N VAL A 336 -0.99 -13.58 14.77
CA VAL A 336 -2.29 -13.18 15.34
C VAL A 336 -3.23 -14.38 15.41
N ALA A 337 -3.37 -15.13 14.31
CA ALA A 337 -4.26 -16.30 14.25
C ALA A 337 -3.88 -17.38 15.27
N LEU A 338 -2.61 -17.77 15.36
CA LEU A 338 -2.14 -18.78 16.32
C LEU A 338 -2.23 -18.31 17.78
N ASN A 339 -2.20 -17.00 18.02
CA ASN A 339 -2.43 -16.45 19.37
C ASN A 339 -3.93 -16.45 19.73
N VAL A 340 -4.82 -16.25 18.76
CA VAL A 340 -6.28 -16.27 18.94
C VAL A 340 -6.81 -17.70 19.08
N TYR A 341 -6.22 -18.66 18.36
CA TYR A 341 -6.64 -20.07 18.34
C TYR A 341 -5.53 -20.99 18.88
N PRO A 342 -5.45 -21.20 20.21
CA PRO A 342 -4.43 -22.05 20.81
C PRO A 342 -4.44 -23.50 20.33
N SER A 343 -5.59 -24.02 19.87
CA SER A 343 -5.72 -25.38 19.31
C SER A 343 -4.89 -25.53 18.04
N LEU A 344 -4.97 -24.55 17.14
CA LEU A 344 -4.22 -24.53 15.88
C LEU A 344 -2.72 -24.39 16.11
N ARG A 345 -2.31 -23.63 17.14
CA ARG A 345 -0.90 -23.50 17.55
C ARG A 345 -0.26 -24.83 17.95
N THR A 346 -1.05 -25.78 18.46
CA THR A 346 -0.52 -27.11 18.82
C THR A 346 -0.34 -28.05 17.63
N LEU A 347 -0.75 -27.65 16.42
CA LEU A 347 -0.47 -28.44 15.22
C LEU A 347 1.01 -28.32 14.83
N PRO A 348 1.70 -29.44 14.59
CA PRO A 348 3.09 -29.43 14.16
C PRO A 348 3.32 -28.54 12.93
N TYR A 349 4.28 -27.62 13.01
CA TYR A 349 4.67 -26.71 11.92
C TYR A 349 3.56 -25.74 11.43
N ALA A 350 2.49 -25.54 12.20
CA ALA A 350 1.39 -24.63 11.86
C ALA A 350 1.87 -23.27 11.31
N LYS A 351 2.78 -22.61 12.03
CA LYS A 351 3.35 -21.32 11.66
C LYS A 351 4.05 -21.36 10.31
N ARG A 352 4.89 -22.36 10.09
CA ARG A 352 5.67 -22.54 8.86
C ARG A 352 4.74 -22.73 7.67
N GLU A 353 3.78 -23.64 7.79
CA GLU A 353 2.88 -24.00 6.69
C GLU A 353 1.88 -22.88 6.36
N MET A 354 1.36 -22.17 7.37
CA MET A 354 0.51 -21.00 7.15
C MET A 354 1.25 -19.92 6.35
N VAL A 355 2.45 -19.55 6.79
CA VAL A 355 3.25 -18.51 6.13
C VAL A 355 3.62 -18.95 4.71
N ALA A 356 4.08 -20.20 4.54
CA ALA A 356 4.44 -20.72 3.24
C ALA A 356 3.25 -20.68 2.28
N ALA A 357 2.06 -21.13 2.71
CA ALA A 357 0.85 -21.11 1.89
C ALA A 357 0.45 -19.68 1.50
N LEU A 358 0.50 -18.72 2.43
CA LEU A 358 0.18 -17.32 2.16
C LEU A 358 1.16 -16.65 1.18
N THR A 359 2.44 -17.05 1.21
CA THR A 359 3.47 -16.47 0.33
C THR A 359 3.57 -17.12 -1.04
N ALA A 360 2.80 -18.17 -1.30
CA ALA A 360 2.80 -18.81 -2.62
C ALA A 360 2.16 -17.90 -3.67
N SER A 361 2.61 -18.05 -4.93
CA SER A 361 2.03 -17.31 -6.06
C SER A 361 0.76 -17.99 -6.53
N TYR A 362 -0.30 -17.19 -6.72
CA TYR A 362 -1.59 -17.62 -7.20
C TYR A 362 -2.10 -16.65 -8.27
N PRO A 363 -2.69 -17.13 -9.38
CA PRO A 363 -3.18 -16.27 -10.46
C PRO A 363 -4.36 -15.37 -10.06
N SER A 364 -5.23 -15.86 -9.18
CA SER A 364 -6.43 -15.15 -8.71
C SER A 364 -6.70 -15.44 -7.24
N GLN A 365 -7.52 -14.61 -6.62
CA GLN A 365 -7.94 -14.82 -5.24
C GLN A 365 -8.77 -16.10 -5.06
N ASP A 366 -9.64 -16.44 -6.01
CA ASP A 366 -10.44 -17.66 -5.96
C ASP A 366 -9.56 -18.92 -6.03
N GLU A 367 -8.57 -18.93 -6.93
CA GLU A 367 -7.59 -20.02 -7.02
C GLU A 367 -6.69 -20.08 -5.79
N ALA A 368 -6.35 -18.92 -5.21
CA ALA A 368 -5.56 -18.86 -3.99
C ALA A 368 -6.27 -19.49 -2.79
N ILE A 369 -7.57 -19.22 -2.62
CA ILE A 369 -8.36 -19.81 -1.53
C ILE A 369 -8.32 -21.33 -1.61
N VAL A 370 -8.58 -21.89 -2.79
CA VAL A 370 -8.53 -23.35 -3.03
C VAL A 370 -7.10 -23.87 -2.84
N GLY A 371 -6.11 -23.18 -3.38
CA GLY A 371 -4.70 -23.56 -3.34
C GLY A 371 -4.10 -23.56 -1.94
N VAL A 372 -4.43 -22.56 -1.11
CA VAL A 372 -4.04 -22.48 0.30
C VAL A 372 -4.62 -23.66 1.08
N ILE A 373 -5.93 -23.88 0.97
CA ILE A 373 -6.60 -24.98 1.67
C ILE A 373 -6.01 -26.33 1.26
N HIS A 374 -5.85 -26.54 -0.04
CA HIS A 374 -5.28 -27.77 -0.58
C HIS A 374 -3.85 -27.98 -0.09
N ARG A 375 -3.02 -26.94 -0.04
CA ARG A 375 -1.63 -27.05 0.42
C ARG A 375 -1.53 -27.49 1.88
N LEU A 376 -2.29 -26.86 2.78
CA LEU A 376 -2.27 -27.23 4.21
C LEU A 376 -2.78 -28.66 4.40
N ARG A 377 -3.91 -29.02 3.78
CA ARG A 377 -4.44 -30.40 3.86
C ARG A 377 -3.41 -31.42 3.37
N ARG A 378 -2.83 -31.18 2.19
CA ARG A 378 -1.84 -32.07 1.58
C ARG A 378 -0.63 -32.28 2.48
N PHE A 379 -0.11 -31.21 3.10
CA PHE A 379 1.01 -31.32 4.03
C PHE A 379 0.71 -32.31 5.17
N TYR A 380 -0.41 -32.12 5.88
CA TYR A 380 -0.77 -33.02 6.98
C TYR A 380 -1.15 -34.41 6.51
N GLN A 381 -1.78 -34.57 5.34
CA GLN A 381 -2.10 -35.88 4.78
C GLN A 381 -0.86 -36.70 4.42
N GLU A 382 0.12 -36.06 3.77
CA GLU A 382 1.30 -36.75 3.21
C GLU A 382 2.45 -36.86 4.23
N THR A 383 2.66 -35.82 5.04
CA THR A 383 3.83 -35.71 5.94
C THR A 383 3.49 -36.12 7.37
N MET A 384 2.26 -35.89 7.83
CA MET A 384 1.83 -36.11 9.22
C MET A 384 0.47 -36.86 9.31
N PRO A 385 0.34 -38.05 8.69
CA PRO A 385 -0.95 -38.72 8.47
C PRO A 385 -1.68 -39.11 9.77
N GLU A 386 -0.95 -39.29 10.88
CA GLU A 386 -1.51 -39.47 12.22
C GLU A 386 -2.15 -38.20 12.76
N VAL A 387 -1.53 -37.03 12.57
CA VAL A 387 -2.12 -35.73 12.92
C VAL A 387 -3.37 -35.48 12.08
N TRP A 388 -3.31 -35.73 10.77
CA TRP A 388 -4.46 -35.62 9.87
C TRP A 388 -5.66 -36.44 10.36
N ARG A 389 -5.45 -37.69 10.79
CA ARG A 389 -6.53 -38.56 11.27
C ARG A 389 -7.05 -38.16 12.65
N ALA A 390 -6.17 -37.76 13.57
CA ALA A 390 -6.55 -37.48 14.96
C ALA A 390 -7.07 -36.05 15.18
N ARG A 391 -6.63 -35.10 14.36
CA ARG A 391 -6.88 -33.66 14.49
C ARG A 391 -7.43 -33.06 13.18
N HIS A 392 -8.20 -33.86 12.43
CA HIS A 392 -8.76 -33.47 11.12
C HIS A 392 -9.43 -32.10 11.17
N ASP A 393 -10.32 -31.88 12.15
CA ASP A 393 -11.08 -30.64 12.24
C ASP A 393 -10.20 -29.41 12.52
N ASP A 394 -9.12 -29.55 13.30
CA ASP A 394 -8.14 -28.47 13.49
C ASP A 394 -7.35 -28.19 12.20
N VAL A 395 -7.05 -29.22 11.40
CA VAL A 395 -6.40 -29.04 10.09
C VAL A 395 -7.32 -28.31 9.11
N GLU A 396 -8.61 -28.62 9.15
CA GLU A 396 -9.63 -27.90 8.37
C GLU A 396 -9.77 -26.44 8.84
N GLU A 397 -9.76 -26.20 10.15
CA GLU A 397 -9.88 -24.86 10.72
C GLU A 397 -8.64 -24.00 10.41
N ILE A 398 -7.42 -24.54 10.50
CA ILE A 398 -6.20 -23.79 10.12
C ILE A 398 -6.17 -23.50 8.61
N ALA A 399 -6.63 -24.43 7.77
CA ALA A 399 -6.74 -24.22 6.33
C ALA A 399 -7.73 -23.09 6.00
N ALA A 400 -8.92 -23.12 6.59
CA ALA A 400 -9.94 -22.07 6.42
C ALA A 400 -9.46 -20.71 6.95
N THR A 401 -8.85 -20.69 8.15
CA THR A 401 -8.29 -19.47 8.75
C THR A 401 -7.21 -18.86 7.86
N THR A 402 -6.34 -19.69 7.28
CA THR A 402 -5.28 -19.22 6.37
C THR A 402 -5.86 -18.66 5.08
N ALA A 403 -6.92 -19.28 4.53
CA ALA A 403 -7.61 -18.76 3.35
C ALA A 403 -8.29 -17.39 3.61
N GLU A 404 -8.89 -17.20 4.78
CA GLU A 404 -9.48 -15.90 5.16
C GLU A 404 -8.42 -14.81 5.35
N ILE A 405 -7.24 -15.17 5.87
CA ILE A 405 -6.09 -14.26 5.90
C ILE A 405 -5.68 -13.87 4.48
N TYR A 406 -5.63 -14.82 3.54
CA TYR A 406 -5.31 -14.54 2.15
C TYR A 406 -6.29 -13.54 1.54
N LYS A 407 -7.59 -13.84 1.65
CA LYS A 407 -8.69 -13.02 1.10
C LYS A 407 -8.68 -11.57 1.58
N SER A 408 -8.21 -11.33 2.81
CA SER A 408 -8.19 -10.00 3.41
C SER A 408 -6.91 -9.19 3.16
N ASN A 409 -5.82 -9.81 2.69
CA ASN A 409 -4.50 -9.15 2.59
C ASN A 409 -3.81 -9.27 1.22
N PHE A 410 -4.31 -10.12 0.32
CA PHE A 410 -3.66 -10.46 -0.94
C PHE A 410 -4.67 -10.40 -2.08
N PHE A 411 -4.31 -9.68 -3.13
CA PHE A 411 -5.18 -9.39 -4.28
C PHE A 411 -4.35 -9.50 -5.57
N PRO A 412 -4.13 -10.72 -6.08
CA PRO A 412 -3.34 -10.98 -7.28
C PRO A 412 -3.77 -10.15 -8.50
N GLU A 413 -5.08 -9.99 -8.70
CA GLU A 413 -5.67 -9.27 -9.83
C GLU A 413 -5.28 -7.78 -9.85
N MET A 414 -4.89 -7.24 -8.69
CA MET A 414 -4.46 -5.85 -8.51
C MET A 414 -2.97 -5.74 -8.20
N ASN A 415 -2.21 -6.85 -8.18
CA ASN A 415 -0.81 -6.91 -7.74
C ASN A 415 -0.60 -6.27 -6.36
N VAL A 416 -1.57 -6.46 -5.44
CA VAL A 416 -1.51 -5.92 -4.09
C VAL A 416 -1.27 -7.03 -3.07
N SER A 417 -0.24 -6.82 -2.24
CA SER A 417 0.13 -7.65 -1.10
C SER A 417 0.63 -6.76 0.05
N TRP A 418 1.12 -7.40 1.12
CA TRP A 418 1.74 -6.71 2.25
C TRP A 418 3.03 -5.95 1.88
N GLN A 419 3.69 -6.30 0.78
CA GLN A 419 4.94 -5.68 0.33
C GLN A 419 4.70 -4.45 -0.56
N THR A 420 3.51 -4.36 -1.18
CA THR A 420 3.22 -3.40 -2.24
C THR A 420 3.33 -1.94 -1.81
N TYR A 421 2.91 -1.64 -0.57
CA TYR A 421 2.88 -0.27 -0.05
C TYR A 421 3.66 -0.19 1.26
N PRO A 422 4.58 0.78 1.40
CA PRO A 422 5.34 0.97 2.63
C PRO A 422 4.43 1.21 3.85
N ASP A 423 4.80 0.65 5.00
CA ASP A 423 4.18 0.95 6.30
C ASP A 423 5.22 1.53 7.25
N ASN A 424 5.06 2.82 7.58
CA ASN A 424 6.07 3.60 8.30
C ASN A 424 5.87 3.61 9.83
N ILE A 425 4.89 2.87 10.36
CA ILE A 425 4.58 2.88 11.80
C ILE A 425 5.64 2.18 12.67
N GLY A 426 6.60 1.49 12.04
CA GLY A 426 7.74 0.87 12.69
C GLY A 426 8.89 0.64 11.70
N HIS A 427 9.95 -0.02 12.13
CA HIS A 427 11.20 -0.17 11.35
C HIS A 427 11.64 -1.64 11.13
N LYS A 428 10.71 -2.61 11.29
CA LYS A 428 11.01 -4.04 11.10
C LYS A 428 10.92 -4.48 9.62
N LEU A 429 9.81 -4.16 8.95
CA LEU A 429 9.52 -4.62 7.58
C LEU A 429 9.82 -3.54 6.53
N PHE A 430 9.72 -2.28 6.92
CA PHE A 430 10.05 -1.11 6.12
C PHE A 430 10.98 -0.21 6.94
N PRO A 431 11.68 0.75 6.32
CA PRO A 431 12.58 1.65 7.04
C PRO A 431 11.87 2.51 8.10
N GLY A 432 10.65 3.00 7.82
CA GLY A 432 9.85 3.78 8.76
C GLY A 432 10.60 4.96 9.38
N CYS A 433 10.84 4.91 10.69
CA CYS A 433 11.60 5.94 11.43
C CYS A 433 13.06 6.05 10.97
N PHE A 434 13.67 4.94 10.54
CA PHE A 434 15.09 4.88 10.15
C PHE A 434 15.41 5.68 8.89
N ARG A 435 14.41 6.07 8.10
CA ARG A 435 14.59 7.04 7.00
C ARG A 435 15.28 8.35 7.41
N CYS A 436 15.23 8.70 8.69
CA CYS A 436 15.96 9.84 9.26
C CYS A 436 16.79 9.48 10.52
N HIS A 437 16.48 8.38 11.21
CA HIS A 437 17.08 8.01 12.50
C HIS A 437 18.17 6.93 12.41
N GLU A 438 18.85 6.80 11.26
CA GLU A 438 19.95 5.83 11.08
C GLU A 438 21.31 6.33 11.62
N GLY A 439 21.40 7.59 12.05
CA GLY A 439 22.66 8.21 12.44
C GLY A 439 23.48 8.77 11.27
N ASN A 440 22.98 8.66 10.04
CA ASN A 440 23.65 9.16 8.83
C ASN A 440 23.29 10.62 8.50
N HIS A 441 22.23 11.15 9.12
CA HIS A 441 21.80 12.54 8.95
C HIS A 441 22.57 13.47 9.87
N ILE A 442 23.58 14.15 9.33
CA ILE A 442 24.54 14.93 10.09
C ILE A 442 24.34 16.43 9.83
N ASP A 443 24.40 17.24 10.89
CA ASP A 443 24.34 18.70 10.80
C ASP A 443 25.71 19.36 10.55
N GLU A 444 25.72 20.69 10.45
CA GLU A 444 26.93 21.51 10.23
C GLU A 444 28.01 21.33 11.30
N ARG A 445 27.63 20.81 12.48
CA ARG A 445 28.50 20.63 13.65
C ARG A 445 28.97 19.19 13.80
N GLY A 446 28.59 18.30 12.87
CA GLY A 446 28.87 16.87 12.98
C GLY A 446 27.90 16.13 13.90
N THR A 447 26.79 16.76 14.31
CA THR A 447 25.78 16.12 15.17
C THR A 447 24.82 15.32 14.31
N ALA A 448 24.74 14.01 14.55
CA ALA A 448 23.80 13.14 13.86
C ALA A 448 22.41 13.16 14.52
N ILE A 449 21.36 12.94 13.71
CA ILE A 449 20.05 12.53 14.23
C ILE A 449 20.23 11.17 14.93
N SER A 450 19.84 11.09 16.20
CA SER A 450 20.10 9.92 17.03
C SER A 450 19.42 8.64 16.51
N HIS A 451 20.17 7.54 16.57
CA HIS A 451 19.70 6.16 16.33
C HIS A 451 19.50 5.37 17.64
N ASN A 452 19.56 6.02 18.80
CA ASN A 452 19.43 5.34 20.09
C ASN A 452 17.99 4.83 20.29
N CYS A 453 17.84 3.51 20.43
CA CYS A 453 16.55 2.83 20.61
C CYS A 453 15.73 3.41 21.79
N ALA A 454 16.40 3.73 22.90
CA ALA A 454 15.76 4.22 24.13
C ALA A 454 15.06 5.58 23.95
N SER A 455 15.35 6.30 22.86
CA SER A 455 14.65 7.54 22.49
C SER A 455 13.19 7.29 22.12
N CYS A 456 12.89 6.09 21.61
CA CYS A 456 11.57 5.72 21.09
C CYS A 456 10.93 4.59 21.89
N HIS A 457 11.71 3.60 22.34
CA HIS A 457 11.18 2.48 23.10
C HIS A 457 12.21 1.75 23.95
N GLU A 458 11.74 1.11 25.01
CA GLU A 458 12.53 0.28 25.91
C GLU A 458 11.98 -1.14 25.95
N PHE A 459 12.87 -2.14 25.89
CA PHE A 459 12.47 -3.54 25.98
C PHE A 459 12.36 -3.97 27.44
N LEU A 460 11.30 -4.70 27.74
CA LEU A 460 10.97 -5.18 29.06
C LEU A 460 11.22 -6.69 29.15
N THR A 461 12.16 -7.09 30.02
CA THR A 461 12.50 -8.49 30.28
C THR A 461 12.05 -8.85 31.69
N PRO A 462 11.13 -9.82 31.86
CA PRO A 462 10.77 -10.32 33.19
C PRO A 462 11.98 -10.87 33.92
N GLN A 463 12.08 -10.62 35.22
CA GLN A 463 13.10 -11.23 36.08
C GLN A 463 12.47 -12.19 37.08
N ASP A 464 13.13 -13.34 37.28
CA ASP A 464 12.81 -14.29 38.34
C ASP A 464 13.75 -14.05 39.55
N GLY A 465 13.21 -14.02 40.78
CA GLY A 465 14.00 -13.95 42.04
C GLY A 465 13.60 -12.84 43.02
N GLU A 466 14.32 -12.74 44.15
CA GLU A 466 14.19 -11.66 45.15
C GLU A 466 14.89 -10.36 44.68
N THR A 467 14.57 -9.86 43.49
CA THR A 467 14.99 -8.52 43.06
C THR A 467 13.90 -7.50 43.41
N SER A 468 14.29 -6.24 43.66
CA SER A 468 13.33 -5.17 43.96
C SER A 468 12.47 -4.74 42.76
N SER A 469 12.76 -5.25 41.55
CA SER A 469 12.00 -4.99 40.33
C SER A 469 11.69 -6.29 39.59
N LEU A 470 10.41 -6.52 39.29
CA LEU A 470 9.91 -7.69 38.54
C LEU A 470 10.28 -7.65 37.05
N VAL A 471 10.80 -6.52 36.56
CA VAL A 471 11.11 -6.29 35.15
C VAL A 471 12.44 -5.54 35.03
N ALA A 472 13.32 -6.03 34.17
CA ALA A 472 14.51 -5.33 33.75
C ALA A 472 14.27 -4.62 32.42
N ILE A 473 14.84 -3.43 32.29
CA ILE A 473 14.99 -2.73 31.02
C ILE A 473 16.27 -3.24 30.38
N GLY A 474 16.20 -3.67 29.13
CA GLY A 474 17.33 -4.27 28.43
C GLY A 474 17.35 -3.97 26.93
N GLU A 475 18.37 -4.51 26.28
CA GLU A 475 18.53 -4.41 24.83
C GLU A 475 17.64 -5.42 24.09
N PHE A 476 17.41 -5.14 22.81
CA PHE A 476 16.72 -6.09 21.94
C PHE A 476 17.58 -7.35 21.76
N ALA A 477 17.10 -8.49 22.24
CA ALA A 477 17.70 -9.78 21.91
C ALA A 477 17.12 -10.29 20.58
N HIS A 478 17.92 -10.47 19.53
CA HIS A 478 17.46 -11.16 18.32
C HIS A 478 17.47 -12.69 18.55
N PRO A 479 16.52 -13.48 17.99
CA PRO A 479 16.51 -14.95 18.19
C PRO A 479 17.72 -15.67 17.61
N VAL A 480 18.33 -15.08 16.59
CA VAL A 480 19.59 -15.52 15.99
C VAL A 480 20.68 -14.54 16.42
N PRO A 481 21.84 -14.99 16.91
CA PRO A 481 22.96 -14.10 17.22
C PRO A 481 23.31 -13.22 16.01
N LEU A 482 23.38 -11.90 16.23
CA LEU A 482 23.80 -10.94 15.22
C LEU A 482 25.20 -10.43 15.61
N GLU A 483 26.21 -10.76 14.81
CA GLU A 483 27.60 -10.41 15.06
C GLU A 483 28.17 -9.48 13.97
N GLY A 484 29.15 -8.67 14.35
CA GLY A 484 29.81 -7.66 13.51
C GLY A 484 28.83 -6.83 12.70
N ILE A 485 28.91 -6.92 11.37
CA ILE A 485 28.06 -6.11 10.48
C ILE A 485 26.57 -6.42 10.66
N HIS A 486 26.18 -7.66 10.97
CA HIS A 486 24.78 -8.00 11.15
C HIS A 486 24.14 -7.27 12.34
N ALA A 487 24.94 -6.91 13.36
CA ALA A 487 24.46 -6.16 14.51
C ALA A 487 24.14 -4.69 14.18
N THR A 488 24.64 -4.17 13.04
CA THR A 488 24.47 -2.76 12.64
C THR A 488 23.51 -2.59 11.46
N LEU A 489 23.09 -3.68 10.81
CA LEU A 489 22.15 -3.64 9.69
C LEU A 489 20.71 -3.32 10.14
N ARG A 490 19.96 -2.72 9.21
CA ARG A 490 18.53 -2.47 9.42
C ARG A 490 17.74 -3.77 9.35
N CYS A 491 16.78 -3.92 10.24
CA CYS A 491 15.94 -5.11 10.33
C CYS A 491 15.23 -5.44 9.01
N ASN A 492 14.78 -4.41 8.29
CA ASN A 492 14.03 -4.56 7.04
C ASN A 492 14.86 -5.07 5.85
N LEU A 493 16.19 -5.18 5.99
CA LEU A 493 17.04 -5.81 4.99
C LEU A 493 16.91 -7.34 5.00
N CYS A 494 16.53 -7.93 6.14
CA CYS A 494 16.35 -9.37 6.29
C CYS A 494 14.88 -9.76 6.52
N HIS A 495 14.06 -8.86 7.05
CA HIS A 495 12.66 -9.15 7.37
C HIS A 495 11.70 -8.66 6.29
N SER A 496 11.30 -9.55 5.38
CA SER A 496 10.27 -9.29 4.36
C SER A 496 8.83 -9.49 4.87
N GLY A 497 8.66 -10.13 6.03
CA GLY A 497 7.35 -10.52 6.58
C GLY A 497 6.72 -11.76 5.92
N GLY A 498 7.42 -12.37 4.96
CA GLY A 498 7.08 -13.67 4.38
C GLY A 498 7.68 -14.84 5.16
N ALA A 499 8.01 -15.92 4.45
CA ALA A 499 8.72 -17.06 5.02
C ALA A 499 10.07 -16.63 5.57
N ALA A 500 10.34 -16.97 6.83
CA ALA A 500 11.65 -16.75 7.40
C ALA A 500 12.65 -17.74 6.78
N PRO A 501 13.80 -17.28 6.29
CA PRO A 501 14.84 -18.18 5.82
C PRO A 501 15.34 -19.06 6.98
N PRO A 502 15.93 -20.24 6.68
CA PRO A 502 16.71 -20.97 7.66
C PRO A 502 17.76 -20.06 8.32
N ALA A 503 17.98 -20.23 9.62
CA ALA A 503 18.97 -19.46 10.38
C ALA A 503 20.41 -19.94 10.09
N THR A 504 20.78 -19.97 8.81
CA THR A 504 22.10 -20.34 8.30
C THR A 504 22.57 -19.28 7.31
N CYS A 505 23.88 -19.23 7.04
CA CYS A 505 24.42 -18.32 6.02
C CYS A 505 23.74 -18.55 4.67
N ASP A 506 23.61 -19.81 4.24
CA ASP A 506 22.96 -20.14 2.96
C ASP A 506 21.48 -19.76 2.93
N GLY A 507 20.77 -19.88 4.05
CA GLY A 507 19.36 -19.51 4.13
C GLY A 507 19.15 -18.00 4.00
N CYS A 508 19.99 -17.18 4.63
CA CYS A 508 19.87 -15.72 4.55
C CYS A 508 20.52 -15.14 3.28
N HIS A 509 21.52 -15.80 2.71
CA HIS A 509 22.29 -15.35 1.56
C HIS A 509 22.09 -16.26 0.32
N GLU A 510 20.84 -16.64 0.05
CA GLU A 510 20.49 -17.58 -1.03
C GLU A 510 21.09 -17.19 -2.40
N ASN A 511 21.13 -15.90 -2.74
CA ASN A 511 21.72 -15.44 -4.00
C ASN A 511 23.24 -15.71 -4.07
N VAL A 512 23.93 -15.54 -2.94
CA VAL A 512 25.37 -15.83 -2.81
C VAL A 512 25.59 -17.33 -2.96
N SER A 513 24.82 -18.14 -2.24
CA SER A 513 24.91 -19.59 -2.29
C SER A 513 24.53 -20.15 -3.66
N ALA A 514 23.55 -19.56 -4.34
CA ALA A 514 23.15 -19.92 -5.69
C ALA A 514 24.26 -19.64 -6.70
N LEU A 515 24.92 -18.48 -6.61
CA LEU A 515 26.07 -18.13 -7.47
C LEU A 515 27.23 -19.09 -7.23
N ARG A 516 27.55 -19.35 -5.96
CA ARG A 516 28.59 -20.28 -5.52
C ARG A 516 28.32 -21.70 -6.05
N ALA A 517 27.07 -22.15 -6.03
CA ALA A 517 26.66 -23.45 -6.55
C ALA A 517 26.46 -23.49 -8.09
N GLY A 518 26.62 -22.37 -8.80
CA GLY A 518 26.34 -22.28 -10.25
C GLY A 518 24.86 -22.49 -10.60
N SER A 519 23.96 -22.28 -9.64
CA SER A 519 22.52 -22.58 -9.76
C SER A 519 21.66 -21.33 -9.96
N THR A 520 22.24 -20.13 -9.96
CA THR A 520 21.50 -18.88 -10.22
C THR A 520 20.75 -18.96 -11.55
N VAL A 521 19.41 -18.85 -11.48
CA VAL A 521 18.52 -19.09 -12.62
C VAL A 521 18.83 -18.16 -13.79
N ARG A 522 19.02 -16.86 -13.53
CA ARG A 522 19.31 -15.88 -14.59
C ARG A 522 20.69 -16.04 -15.21
N PHE A 523 21.59 -16.78 -14.57
CA PHE A 523 22.92 -17.01 -15.09
C PHE A 523 23.07 -18.36 -15.82
N GLN A 524 22.02 -19.19 -15.86
CA GLN A 524 22.00 -20.44 -16.61
C GLN A 524 22.42 -20.32 -18.09
N PRO A 525 22.08 -19.25 -18.84
CA PRO A 525 22.54 -19.09 -20.23
C PRO A 525 24.07 -19.06 -20.38
N PHE A 526 24.80 -18.67 -19.34
CA PHE A 526 26.26 -18.62 -19.32
C PHE A 526 26.93 -19.97 -18.98
N LYS A 527 26.13 -21.03 -18.74
CA LYS A 527 26.60 -22.39 -18.43
C LYS A 527 27.60 -22.42 -17.27
N ILE A 528 27.20 -21.81 -16.17
CA ILE A 528 28.06 -21.61 -15.00
C ILE A 528 28.21 -22.92 -14.23
N ALA A 529 29.45 -23.36 -14.03
CA ALA A 529 29.75 -24.46 -13.14
C ALA A 529 29.78 -23.99 -11.68
N ALA A 530 29.56 -24.92 -10.74
CA ALA A 530 29.77 -24.65 -9.32
C ALA A 530 31.22 -24.27 -9.05
N ASP A 531 31.42 -23.35 -8.11
CA ASP A 531 32.74 -23.00 -7.62
C ASP A 531 33.39 -24.23 -6.94
N PRO A 532 34.69 -24.50 -7.14
CA PRO A 532 35.36 -25.65 -6.51
C PRO A 532 35.23 -25.69 -4.99
N MET A 533 35.13 -24.52 -4.32
CA MET A 533 34.99 -24.44 -2.88
C MET A 533 33.55 -24.69 -2.40
N ALA A 534 32.55 -24.64 -3.30
CA ALA A 534 31.13 -24.75 -2.95
C ALA A 534 30.79 -26.02 -2.17
N ALA A 535 31.46 -27.14 -2.47
CA ALA A 535 31.27 -28.42 -1.79
C ALA A 535 32.32 -28.70 -0.70
N ALA A 536 33.36 -27.88 -0.57
CA ALA A 536 34.54 -28.16 0.24
C ALA A 536 34.66 -27.28 1.49
N VAL A 537 34.11 -26.07 1.49
CA VAL A 537 34.30 -25.08 2.56
C VAL A 537 32.97 -24.44 2.95
N ASN A 538 32.68 -24.32 4.24
CA ASN A 538 31.50 -23.59 4.72
C ASN A 538 31.79 -22.08 4.76
N CYS A 539 30.74 -21.24 4.83
CA CYS A 539 30.91 -19.78 4.82
C CYS A 539 31.82 -19.28 5.97
N ASP A 540 31.70 -19.88 7.15
CA ASP A 540 32.51 -19.58 8.36
C ASP A 540 33.97 -20.03 8.25
N GLY A 541 34.31 -20.87 7.26
CA GLY A 541 35.70 -21.22 6.94
C GLY A 541 36.47 -20.07 6.28
N CYS A 542 35.77 -19.11 5.67
CA CYS A 542 36.37 -17.93 5.06
C CYS A 542 35.93 -16.62 5.71
N HIS A 543 34.76 -16.59 6.36
CA HIS A 543 34.20 -15.37 6.95
C HIS A 543 34.16 -15.44 8.47
N ASP A 544 34.88 -14.53 9.12
CA ASP A 544 34.72 -14.24 10.54
C ASP A 544 33.75 -13.06 10.70
N LEU A 545 32.61 -13.33 11.35
CA LEU A 545 31.56 -12.34 11.56
C LEU A 545 31.95 -11.24 12.55
N SER A 546 33.01 -11.43 13.34
CA SER A 546 33.47 -10.45 14.32
C SER A 546 34.33 -9.34 13.71
N VAL A 547 34.82 -9.54 12.48
CA VAL A 547 35.73 -8.60 11.80
C VAL A 547 35.09 -7.94 10.57
N PRO A 548 35.42 -6.67 10.27
CA PRO A 548 34.94 -6.01 9.06
C PRO A 548 35.41 -6.72 7.79
N LEU A 549 34.47 -7.09 6.93
CA LEU A 549 34.74 -7.70 5.63
C LEU A 549 35.46 -6.72 4.70
N ASN A 550 36.74 -6.97 4.42
CA ASN A 550 37.44 -6.34 3.31
C ASN A 550 38.37 -7.35 2.63
N VAL A 551 38.72 -7.04 1.38
CA VAL A 551 39.54 -7.92 0.52
C VAL A 551 40.85 -8.30 1.19
N ALA A 552 41.55 -7.34 1.80
CA ALA A 552 42.85 -7.57 2.44
C ALA A 552 42.75 -8.51 3.66
N THR A 553 41.71 -8.37 4.49
CA THR A 553 41.51 -9.27 5.63
C THR A 553 41.13 -10.69 5.22
N MET A 554 40.37 -10.84 4.11
CA MET A 554 39.95 -12.16 3.64
C MET A 554 41.05 -12.90 2.90
N ASP A 555 41.94 -12.17 2.26
CA ASP A 555 43.06 -12.73 1.52
C ASP A 555 44.04 -13.47 2.45
N ALA A 556 44.21 -12.97 3.68
CA ALA A 556 45.00 -13.64 4.71
C ALA A 556 44.41 -15.01 5.10
N THR A 557 43.08 -15.14 5.19
CA THR A 557 42.40 -16.39 5.58
C THR A 557 42.63 -17.52 4.58
N CYS A 558 42.84 -17.20 3.30
CA CYS A 558 43.18 -18.19 2.29
C CYS A 558 44.52 -18.88 2.59
N VAL A 559 45.50 -18.12 3.08
CA VAL A 559 46.85 -18.62 3.37
C VAL A 559 46.85 -19.55 4.58
N ASP A 560 45.93 -19.39 5.53
CA ASP A 560 45.82 -20.26 6.72
C ASP A 560 45.57 -21.74 6.37
N CYS A 561 44.90 -22.03 5.25
CA CYS A 561 44.68 -23.40 4.76
C CYS A 561 45.66 -23.80 3.63
N HIS A 562 46.36 -22.84 3.04
CA HIS A 562 47.26 -23.01 1.90
C HIS A 562 48.68 -22.50 2.22
N GLU A 563 49.17 -22.78 3.43
CA GLU A 563 50.43 -22.22 3.96
C GLU A 563 51.64 -22.51 3.05
N ASP A 564 51.68 -23.69 2.42
CA ASP A 564 52.75 -24.12 1.51
C ASP A 564 52.68 -23.49 0.10
N GLU A 565 51.59 -22.76 -0.21
CA GLU A 565 51.31 -22.12 -1.51
C GLU A 565 50.98 -20.63 -1.34
N ALA A 566 51.56 -19.99 -0.33
CA ALA A 566 51.33 -18.58 0.00
C ALA A 566 51.69 -17.61 -1.14
N ASP A 567 52.60 -17.99 -2.04
CA ASP A 567 52.93 -17.21 -3.24
C ASP A 567 51.84 -17.27 -4.33
N VAL A 568 51.00 -18.31 -4.30
CA VAL A 568 49.87 -18.52 -5.22
C VAL A 568 48.60 -17.87 -4.66
N TYR A 569 48.24 -18.19 -3.42
CA TYR A 569 46.99 -17.72 -2.80
C TYR A 569 47.11 -16.35 -2.13
N GLY A 570 48.33 -15.92 -1.79
CA GLY A 570 48.59 -14.56 -1.32
C GLY A 570 48.29 -13.51 -2.39
N GLY A 571 47.47 -12.53 -2.02
CA GLY A 571 46.97 -11.46 -2.86
C GLY A 571 45.95 -11.90 -3.91
N MET A 572 45.44 -13.14 -3.86
CA MET A 572 44.51 -13.68 -4.85
C MET A 572 43.20 -12.90 -4.90
N LEU A 573 42.59 -12.61 -3.74
CA LEU A 573 41.35 -11.85 -3.71
C LEU A 573 41.57 -10.41 -4.19
N GLN A 574 42.72 -9.81 -3.87
CA GLN A 574 43.06 -8.47 -4.37
C GLN A 574 43.24 -8.46 -5.89
N LYS A 575 43.91 -9.46 -6.46
CA LYS A 575 44.05 -9.60 -7.92
C LYS A 575 42.67 -9.73 -8.59
N TRP A 576 41.77 -10.54 -8.03
CA TRP A 576 40.41 -10.66 -8.53
C TRP A 576 39.62 -9.36 -8.40
N HIS A 577 39.81 -8.63 -7.30
CA HIS A 577 39.19 -7.32 -7.11
C HIS A 577 39.63 -6.33 -8.19
N ASP A 578 40.94 -6.20 -8.38
CA ASP A 578 41.53 -5.29 -9.36
C ASP A 578 41.16 -5.66 -10.82
N GLU A 579 40.86 -6.93 -11.10
CA GLU A 579 40.39 -7.42 -12.39
C GLU A 579 38.87 -7.17 -12.60
N LEU A 580 38.06 -7.65 -11.66
CA LEU A 580 36.61 -7.76 -11.84
C LEU A 580 35.90 -6.44 -11.63
N GLU A 581 36.35 -5.61 -10.68
CA GLU A 581 35.67 -4.36 -10.35
C GLU A 581 35.66 -3.36 -11.53
N PRO A 582 36.80 -3.05 -12.18
CA PRO A 582 36.79 -2.16 -13.33
C PRO A 582 36.09 -2.77 -14.55
N SER A 583 36.17 -4.10 -14.71
CA SER A 583 35.51 -4.84 -15.80
C SER A 583 34.00 -4.80 -15.67
N TRP A 584 33.49 -5.00 -14.45
CA TRP A 584 32.07 -4.88 -14.13
C TRP A 584 31.58 -3.47 -14.38
N GLN A 585 32.29 -2.44 -13.88
CA GLN A 585 31.90 -1.03 -14.09
C GLN A 585 31.83 -0.69 -15.58
N THR A 586 32.85 -1.09 -16.35
CA THR A 586 32.88 -0.88 -17.80
C THR A 586 31.71 -1.56 -18.52
N ALA A 587 31.35 -2.79 -18.11
CA ALA A 587 30.20 -3.49 -18.66
C ALA A 587 28.88 -2.79 -18.28
N TYR A 588 28.75 -2.36 -17.04
CA TYR A 588 27.57 -1.69 -16.50
C TYR A 588 27.29 -0.34 -17.20
N ASP A 589 28.33 0.45 -17.43
CA ASP A 589 28.22 1.74 -18.10
C ASP A 589 27.72 1.60 -19.54
N ARG A 590 28.13 0.53 -20.23
CA ARG A 590 27.74 0.22 -21.62
C ARG A 590 26.43 -0.53 -21.76
N ALA A 591 25.94 -1.13 -20.67
CA ALA A 591 24.77 -1.99 -20.66
C ALA A 591 23.46 -1.20 -20.78
N ASN A 592 22.45 -1.83 -21.40
CA ASN A 592 21.06 -1.39 -21.32
C ASN A 592 20.44 -1.78 -19.96
N SER A 593 19.17 -1.41 -19.72
CA SER A 593 18.48 -1.70 -18.46
C SER A 593 18.48 -3.17 -18.07
N ASP A 594 18.30 -4.06 -19.04
CA ASP A 594 18.14 -5.50 -18.79
C ASP A 594 19.46 -6.13 -18.39
N ILE A 595 20.55 -5.77 -19.08
CA ILE A 595 21.90 -6.23 -18.75
C ILE A 595 22.38 -5.61 -17.43
N ARG A 596 22.06 -4.34 -17.14
CA ARG A 596 22.37 -3.71 -15.85
C ARG A 596 21.75 -4.49 -14.69
N SER A 597 20.48 -4.89 -14.81
CA SER A 597 19.82 -5.72 -13.81
C SER A 597 20.54 -7.07 -13.57
N ILE A 598 21.10 -7.70 -14.60
CA ILE A 598 21.89 -8.94 -14.46
C ILE A 598 23.22 -8.65 -13.75
N LEU A 599 23.88 -7.55 -14.11
CA LEU A 599 25.14 -7.14 -13.51
C LEU A 599 24.97 -6.74 -12.03
N ASP A 600 23.87 -6.07 -11.68
CA ASP A 600 23.51 -5.75 -10.29
C ASP A 600 23.30 -7.00 -9.45
N GLU A 601 22.62 -8.02 -10.00
CA GLU A 601 22.43 -9.30 -9.32
C GLU A 601 23.75 -10.02 -9.07
N LEU A 602 24.66 -10.01 -10.06
CA LEU A 602 26.00 -10.55 -9.90
C LEU A 602 26.78 -9.80 -8.80
N LYS A 603 26.70 -8.46 -8.82
CA LYS A 603 27.36 -7.62 -7.82
C LYS A 603 26.83 -7.89 -6.41
N GLY A 604 25.51 -8.02 -6.26
CA GLY A 604 24.84 -8.33 -5.00
C GLY A 604 25.11 -9.74 -4.47
N ALA A 605 25.30 -10.73 -5.34
CA ALA A 605 25.71 -12.08 -4.97
C ALA A 605 27.21 -12.19 -4.61
N GLY A 606 27.99 -11.12 -4.81
CA GLY A 606 29.43 -11.06 -4.55
C GLY A 606 30.24 -11.81 -5.60
N MET A 607 30.90 -11.06 -6.49
CA MET A 607 31.62 -11.58 -7.67
C MET A 607 32.72 -12.61 -7.34
N TYR A 608 33.22 -12.64 -6.11
CA TYR A 608 34.30 -13.52 -5.69
C TYR A 608 33.83 -14.91 -5.24
N HIS A 609 32.52 -15.10 -5.03
CA HIS A 609 31.99 -16.41 -4.64
C HIS A 609 31.94 -17.43 -5.79
N ASN A 610 32.10 -16.96 -7.04
CA ASN A 610 32.35 -17.78 -8.22
C ASN A 610 32.97 -16.89 -9.31
N VAL A 611 34.30 -16.86 -9.39
CA VAL A 611 35.03 -15.92 -10.26
C VAL A 611 34.84 -16.23 -11.74
N GLU A 612 34.76 -17.51 -12.11
CA GLU A 612 34.49 -17.90 -13.49
C GLU A 612 33.08 -17.52 -13.93
N ALA A 613 32.10 -17.63 -13.02
CA ALA A 613 30.75 -17.10 -13.24
C ALA A 613 30.78 -15.60 -13.50
N ALA A 614 31.44 -14.84 -12.62
CA ALA A 614 31.54 -13.39 -12.74
C ALA A 614 32.17 -12.97 -14.07
N ARG A 615 33.29 -13.60 -14.45
CA ARG A 615 33.96 -13.38 -15.74
C ARG A 615 33.04 -13.66 -16.93
N ALA A 616 32.30 -14.78 -16.90
CA ALA A 616 31.39 -15.16 -17.97
C ALA A 616 30.23 -14.16 -18.14
N VAL A 617 29.60 -13.76 -17.02
CA VAL A 617 28.49 -12.81 -17.01
C VAL A 617 28.96 -11.41 -17.45
N ILE A 618 30.09 -10.92 -16.94
CA ILE A 618 30.64 -9.60 -17.32
C ILE A 618 30.99 -9.56 -18.82
N ARG A 619 31.62 -10.61 -19.36
CA ARG A 619 31.91 -10.72 -20.80
C ARG A 619 30.65 -10.77 -21.66
N GLY A 620 29.63 -11.52 -21.21
CA GLY A 620 28.34 -11.60 -21.90
C GLY A 620 27.58 -10.26 -21.90
N GLY A 621 27.62 -9.54 -20.78
CA GLY A 621 26.98 -8.22 -20.63
C GLY A 621 27.68 -7.09 -21.40
N SER A 622 28.96 -7.23 -21.71
CA SER A 622 29.76 -6.19 -22.40
C SER A 622 29.66 -6.21 -23.94
N GLY A 623 28.73 -7.00 -24.51
CA GLY A 623 28.44 -7.01 -25.95
C GLY A 623 29.34 -7.93 -26.79
N GLY A 624 30.08 -8.85 -26.15
CA GLY A 624 30.88 -9.86 -26.84
C GLY A 624 30.00 -10.96 -27.43
N ALA A 625 29.69 -10.85 -28.73
CA ALA A 625 29.13 -11.91 -29.59
C ALA A 625 28.19 -12.91 -28.89
N ALA A 626 27.09 -12.40 -28.31
CA ALA A 626 25.93 -13.23 -28.04
C ALA A 626 25.43 -13.77 -29.40
N THR A 627 25.68 -15.05 -29.66
CA THR A 627 25.02 -15.76 -30.76
C THR A 627 23.52 -15.54 -30.63
N ALA A 628 22.83 -15.32 -31.76
CA ALA A 628 21.42 -14.93 -31.82
C ALA A 628 20.45 -15.80 -30.96
N ASP A 629 20.83 -17.02 -30.58
CA ASP A 629 20.09 -17.89 -29.67
C ASP A 629 20.00 -17.39 -28.21
N GLN A 630 20.96 -16.62 -27.71
CA GLN A 630 20.96 -16.17 -26.30
C GLN A 630 20.02 -14.98 -26.05
N ASN A 631 19.86 -14.10 -27.03
CA ASN A 631 18.91 -12.98 -26.95
C ASN A 631 17.45 -13.46 -27.09
N ALA A 632 17.21 -14.58 -27.78
CA ALA A 632 15.89 -15.19 -27.88
C ALA A 632 15.44 -15.79 -26.53
N ALA A 633 16.33 -16.47 -25.80
CA ALA A 633 16.00 -17.09 -24.51
C ALA A 633 15.68 -16.08 -23.40
N VAL A 634 16.32 -14.90 -23.40
CA VAL A 634 16.05 -13.83 -22.43
C VAL A 634 14.73 -13.10 -22.75
N GLY A 635 14.42 -12.90 -24.04
CA GLY A 635 13.17 -12.27 -24.49
C GLY A 635 11.92 -13.16 -24.38
N GLU A 636 12.07 -14.48 -24.29
CA GLU A 636 10.94 -15.42 -24.15
C GLU A 636 10.52 -15.64 -22.69
N SER A 637 11.42 -15.38 -21.71
CA SER A 637 11.07 -15.48 -20.28
C SER A 637 10.25 -14.27 -19.80
N SER A 638 10.47 -13.08 -20.37
CA SER A 638 9.66 -11.88 -20.05
C SER A 638 8.30 -11.83 -20.77
N ARG A 639 8.08 -12.69 -21.78
CA ARG A 639 6.79 -12.83 -22.49
C ARG A 639 5.95 -14.03 -22.05
N LYS A 640 6.40 -14.80 -21.06
CA LYS A 640 5.62 -15.88 -20.43
C LYS A 640 5.17 -15.55 -19.01
N GLN A 641 5.25 -14.28 -18.63
CA GLN A 641 4.57 -13.70 -17.48
C GLN A 641 3.73 -12.52 -17.98
N ASP A 642 2.79 -12.81 -18.88
CA ASP A 642 1.66 -11.93 -19.21
C ASP A 642 0.42 -12.44 -18.46
#